data_AF-A0A2W4M4Y6-F1
#
_entry.id   AF-A0A2W4M4Y6-F1
#
_cell.length_a   1.000
_cell.length_b   1.000
_cell.length_c   1.000
_cell.angle_alpha   90.00
_cell.angle_beta   90.00
_cell.angle_gamma   90.00
#
_symmetry.space_group_name_H-M   'P 1'
#
loop_
_entity.id
_entity.type
_entity.pdbx_description
1 polymer ?
#
loop_
_entity_poly.entity_id
_entity_poly.type
_entity_poly.pdbx_seq_one_letter_code
_entity_poly.pdbx_strand_id
1 'polypeptide(L)'
;GLFFADLDGTEIELTFDEIEELIGSGLPTSARRHAAWWSNAQHHAVWSEHGWRASPKLGSGLVRFRRVERNASTARAPSRGSSRRPPDGAPRLLLLGCVKGKRSAASPAKDLYVSALWEKRRQYAESSGQPWRILSAEHGLVCPDQVLEPYDRHLASQSFEYRQKWSHQVARSVLAELEQLGLDTVEFHASRAYTEEVRRTLQHAGIVVHWPFEGLRQGEHQSWYLEAHPGSLSEPTSMVEEPSKTFAWPSIVSMSRIGGFDYRWPDAIEHFEYGWEGELEHGGARYSFKHGVGSRFVYGADRVHTVTFINGAPVVEGVAADDYDRRQCLLSLIKGATGAMVRSHADLPGAYRSMQVVDHRSEIDAPYSRYGLAVKIRVDDVAAWAAHALLRRGGSLPTRAAAIQAPAPPPEIDPEDAFPVAIPDVDPLDMARKRTIAGALIRFGETTAAGVQTRGGVSFSGIEEADRLLYEEPFAFLVAVICDYQIPAERAWAAPYLLKQRLGHLDPGRIVQEPDEVARAVAMRPALHRYTQRVPEFIVEAARIVLDTYYGDADSIWADEPTARLLQLRLRQFPGISQKKAAMAVEILERDLGVTIHEMTGSDIAYDVHIRRVFLRTGLAELDDIDHMIAMARQAYPERPGALDGPAWEIGRTWCRPRNPDCSACPL
;
A
#
# COMPACT_ATOMS: atom_id res chain seq x y z
N GLY A 1 4.54 -33.86 -22.13
CA GLY A 1 5.44 -34.29 -21.05
C GLY A 1 5.87 -35.72 -21.28
N LEU A 2 5.09 -36.69 -20.79
CA LEU A 2 5.40 -38.13 -20.82
C LEU A 2 5.88 -38.66 -22.19
N PHE A 3 5.20 -38.27 -23.28
CA PHE A 3 5.60 -38.63 -24.64
C PHE A 3 7.07 -38.30 -24.98
N PHE A 4 7.59 -37.14 -24.59
CA PHE A 4 8.97 -36.73 -24.87
C PHE A 4 10.00 -37.32 -23.89
N ALA A 5 9.55 -37.82 -22.73
CA ALA A 5 10.41 -38.50 -21.76
C ALA A 5 10.78 -39.90 -22.27
N ASP A 6 9.84 -40.59 -22.91
CA ASP A 6 9.96 -42.00 -23.32
C ASP A 6 10.37 -42.17 -24.80
N LEU A 7 10.63 -41.08 -25.51
CA LEU A 7 11.04 -41.09 -26.92
C LEU A 7 12.51 -41.51 -27.08
N ASP A 8 12.72 -42.66 -27.72
CA ASP A 8 14.03 -43.13 -28.16
C ASP A 8 14.38 -42.53 -29.53
N GLY A 9 15.41 -41.67 -29.58
CA GLY A 9 15.88 -41.02 -30.80
C GLY A 9 16.50 -39.65 -30.56
N THR A 10 17.02 -39.03 -31.63
CA THR A 10 17.57 -37.67 -31.61
C THR A 10 16.71 -36.65 -32.36
N GLU A 11 15.75 -37.11 -33.16
CA GLU A 11 14.84 -36.29 -33.95
C GLU A 11 13.50 -37.03 -34.19
N ILE A 12 12.39 -36.31 -34.16
CA ILE A 12 11.06 -36.80 -34.55
C ILE A 12 10.29 -35.67 -35.26
N GLU A 13 9.45 -36.00 -36.24
CA GLU A 13 8.51 -35.06 -36.86
C GLU A 13 7.07 -35.50 -36.56
N LEU A 14 6.21 -34.54 -36.21
CA LEU A 14 4.79 -34.76 -35.95
C LEU A 14 3.97 -33.72 -36.72
N THR A 15 2.82 -34.11 -37.25
CA THR A 15 1.82 -33.19 -37.81
C THR A 15 1.06 -32.48 -36.69
N PHE A 16 0.43 -31.35 -37.00
CA PHE A 16 -0.45 -30.65 -36.05
C PHE A 16 -1.57 -31.55 -35.55
N ASP A 17 -2.14 -32.38 -36.42
CA ASP A 17 -3.26 -33.26 -36.07
C ASP A 17 -2.79 -34.40 -35.13
N GLU A 18 -1.60 -34.98 -35.36
CA GLU A 18 -0.99 -35.94 -34.41
C GLU A 18 -0.66 -35.29 -33.06
N ILE A 19 -0.24 -34.02 -33.05
CA ILE A 19 0.00 -33.28 -31.81
C ILE A 19 -1.30 -33.02 -31.06
N GLU A 20 -2.38 -32.64 -31.76
CA GLU A 20 -3.72 -32.45 -31.18
C GLU A 20 -4.27 -33.74 -30.58
N GLU A 21 -4.07 -34.88 -31.27
CA GLU A 21 -4.43 -36.19 -30.76
C GLU A 21 -3.63 -36.56 -29.50
N LEU A 22 -2.33 -36.25 -29.48
CA LEU A 22 -1.46 -36.48 -28.31
C LEU A 22 -1.81 -35.62 -27.09
N ILE A 23 -2.30 -34.39 -27.27
CA ILE A 23 -2.68 -33.50 -26.16
C ILE A 23 -4.18 -33.56 -25.81
N GLY A 24 -4.99 -34.22 -26.63
CA GLY A 24 -6.43 -34.38 -26.43
C GLY A 24 -7.24 -33.07 -26.58
N SER A 25 -6.67 -32.06 -27.23
CA SER A 25 -7.30 -30.75 -27.44
C SER A 25 -6.78 -30.08 -28.72
N GLY A 26 -7.55 -29.15 -29.26
CA GLY A 26 -7.17 -28.41 -30.47
C GLY A 26 -6.04 -27.42 -30.20
N LEU A 27 -5.07 -27.34 -31.11
CA LEU A 27 -4.00 -26.36 -31.07
C LEU A 27 -4.59 -24.97 -31.34
N PRO A 28 -4.19 -23.95 -30.56
CA PRO A 28 -4.67 -22.59 -30.76
C PRO A 28 -4.25 -22.05 -32.13
N THR A 29 -5.02 -21.12 -32.68
CA THR A 29 -4.76 -20.49 -33.98
C THR A 29 -3.35 -19.93 -34.10
N SER A 30 -2.77 -19.48 -32.99
CA SER A 30 -1.39 -18.97 -32.92
C SER A 30 -0.33 -20.05 -33.18
N ALA A 31 -0.55 -21.30 -32.74
CA ALA A 31 0.35 -22.42 -33.02
C ALA A 31 0.43 -22.73 -34.52
N ARG A 32 -0.66 -22.52 -35.24
CA ARG A 32 -0.78 -22.76 -36.69
C ARG A 32 -0.22 -21.61 -37.54
N ARG A 33 -0.12 -20.40 -36.99
CA ARG A 33 0.27 -19.18 -37.73
C ARG A 33 1.65 -18.62 -37.38
N HIS A 34 2.18 -18.91 -36.20
CA HIS A 34 3.38 -18.26 -35.71
C HIS A 34 4.44 -19.26 -35.26
N ALA A 35 5.60 -19.25 -35.92
CA ALA A 35 6.70 -20.16 -35.60
C ALA A 35 7.25 -19.93 -34.18
N ALA A 36 7.16 -18.70 -33.68
CA ALA A 36 7.58 -18.33 -32.32
C ALA A 36 6.75 -19.01 -31.22
N TRP A 37 5.53 -19.49 -31.52
CA TRP A 37 4.71 -20.26 -30.58
C TRP A 37 5.36 -21.60 -30.23
N TRP A 38 6.18 -22.17 -31.12
CA TRP A 38 6.90 -23.43 -30.92
C TRP A 38 8.29 -23.22 -30.28
N SER A 39 8.62 -21.99 -29.87
CA SER A 39 9.90 -21.72 -29.21
C SER A 39 9.97 -22.38 -27.84
N ASN A 40 11.15 -22.90 -27.47
CA ASN A 40 11.41 -23.45 -26.14
C ASN A 40 11.34 -22.40 -25.02
N ALA A 41 11.25 -21.11 -25.35
CA ALA A 41 11.08 -20.04 -24.37
C ALA A 41 9.60 -19.87 -23.94
N GLN A 42 8.67 -20.58 -24.57
CA GLN A 42 7.25 -20.51 -24.23
C GLN A 42 6.93 -21.36 -23.00
N HIS A 43 6.04 -20.86 -22.14
CA HIS A 43 5.63 -21.56 -20.92
C HIS A 43 4.93 -22.91 -21.20
N HIS A 44 4.32 -23.07 -22.38
CA HIS A 44 3.68 -24.32 -22.82
C HIS A 44 4.64 -25.27 -23.55
N ALA A 45 5.92 -24.94 -23.70
CA ALA A 45 6.89 -25.75 -24.46
C ALA A 45 7.41 -26.96 -23.66
N VAL A 46 6.53 -27.89 -23.31
CA VAL A 46 6.82 -29.05 -22.44
C VAL A 46 7.93 -29.95 -22.98
N TRP A 47 8.15 -29.98 -24.29
CA TRP A 47 9.26 -30.70 -24.92
C TRP A 47 10.64 -30.15 -24.52
N SER A 48 10.73 -28.86 -24.20
CA SER A 48 11.97 -28.20 -23.80
C SER A 48 12.53 -28.71 -22.47
N GLU A 49 11.64 -29.04 -21.52
CA GLU A 49 11.97 -29.61 -20.22
C GLU A 49 12.60 -31.01 -20.35
N HIS A 50 12.23 -31.73 -21.42
CA HIS A 50 12.78 -33.04 -21.77
C HIS A 50 13.98 -32.95 -22.70
N GLY A 51 14.53 -31.75 -22.91
CA GLY A 51 15.74 -31.53 -23.72
C GLY A 51 15.49 -31.58 -25.23
N TRP A 52 14.26 -31.36 -25.68
CA TRP A 52 13.92 -31.28 -27.10
C TRP A 52 13.71 -29.83 -27.53
N ARG A 53 13.97 -29.52 -28.80
CA ARG A 53 13.70 -28.23 -29.43
C ARG A 53 12.76 -28.43 -30.61
N ALA A 54 11.67 -27.68 -30.64
CA ALA A 54 10.71 -27.71 -31.74
C ALA A 54 11.12 -26.74 -32.86
N SER A 55 10.78 -27.09 -34.09
CA SER A 55 11.03 -26.32 -35.31
C SER A 55 9.86 -26.53 -36.26
N PRO A 56 8.87 -25.62 -36.27
CA PRO A 56 7.65 -25.78 -37.05
C PRO A 56 7.87 -25.45 -38.52
N LYS A 57 7.23 -26.22 -39.40
CA LYS A 57 7.01 -25.94 -40.82
C LYS A 57 5.53 -25.65 -41.02
N LEU A 58 5.15 -24.40 -40.73
CA LEU A 58 3.74 -23.95 -40.71
C LEU A 58 3.00 -24.24 -42.02
N GLY A 59 3.66 -24.03 -43.17
CA GLY A 59 3.06 -24.23 -44.50
C GLY A 59 2.71 -25.69 -44.83
N SER A 60 3.27 -26.65 -44.09
CA SER A 60 2.97 -28.07 -44.24
C SER A 60 2.33 -28.69 -42.99
N GLY A 61 1.97 -27.87 -42.00
CA GLY A 61 1.35 -28.33 -40.75
C GLY A 61 2.19 -29.32 -39.93
N LEU A 62 3.52 -29.24 -40.05
CA LEU A 62 4.46 -30.19 -39.42
C LEU A 62 5.33 -29.49 -38.38
N VAL A 63 5.75 -30.21 -37.35
CA VAL A 63 6.73 -29.75 -36.36
C VAL A 63 7.80 -30.80 -36.17
N ARG A 64 9.05 -30.37 -36.32
CA ARG A 64 10.24 -31.18 -36.09
C ARG A 64 10.77 -30.93 -34.70
N PHE A 65 10.96 -31.97 -33.91
CA PHE A 65 11.57 -31.92 -32.58
C PHE A 65 12.95 -32.58 -32.62
N ARG A 66 13.98 -31.88 -32.14
CA ARG A 66 15.36 -32.39 -32.05
C ARG A 66 15.89 -32.35 -30.62
N ARG A 67 16.59 -33.40 -30.21
CA ARG A 67 17.23 -33.47 -28.89
C ARG A 67 18.45 -32.54 -28.85
N VAL A 68 18.58 -31.78 -27.78
CA VAL A 68 19.70 -30.87 -27.54
C VAL A 68 20.73 -31.60 -26.69
N GLU A 69 21.90 -31.89 -27.24
CA GLU A 69 22.98 -32.59 -26.51
C GLU A 69 23.44 -31.78 -25.30
N ARG A 70 23.46 -32.42 -24.12
CA ARG A 70 24.03 -31.86 -22.90
C ARG A 70 25.51 -32.23 -22.83
N ASN A 71 26.38 -31.22 -22.75
CA ASN A 71 27.77 -31.46 -22.32
C ASN A 71 27.75 -32.04 -20.89
N ALA A 72 28.43 -33.17 -20.73
CA ALA A 72 28.46 -33.97 -19.51
C ALA A 72 29.69 -33.63 -18.64
N SER A 73 29.43 -33.10 -17.43
CA SER A 73 30.29 -33.16 -16.23
C SER A 73 29.55 -32.35 -15.15
N THR A 74 29.13 -32.82 -13.98
CA THR A 74 29.56 -33.90 -13.08
C THR A 74 28.38 -34.31 -12.20
N ALA A 75 28.35 -35.59 -11.82
CA ALA A 75 27.32 -36.20 -11.00
C ALA A 75 27.48 -35.94 -9.48
N ARG A 76 26.36 -35.53 -8.86
CA ARG A 76 25.76 -36.06 -7.59
C ARG A 76 26.34 -35.66 -6.22
N ALA A 77 25.49 -35.02 -5.39
CA ALA A 77 25.31 -35.26 -3.94
C ALA A 77 23.98 -34.60 -3.44
N PRO A 78 23.36 -35.05 -2.33
CA PRO A 78 21.94 -34.87 -2.04
C PRO A 78 21.59 -33.48 -1.50
N SER A 79 20.35 -33.06 -1.74
CA SER A 79 19.72 -31.85 -1.22
C SER A 79 19.89 -31.73 0.30
N ARG A 80 20.80 -30.86 0.74
CA ARG A 80 20.84 -30.39 2.13
C ARG A 80 19.75 -29.35 2.31
N GLY A 81 18.87 -29.61 3.28
CA GLY A 81 17.71 -28.79 3.59
C GLY A 81 18.06 -27.33 3.85
N SER A 82 17.18 -26.46 3.36
CA SER A 82 17.14 -25.03 3.65
C SER A 82 17.04 -24.78 5.15
N SER A 83 18.16 -24.53 5.83
CA SER A 83 18.14 -23.88 7.14
C SER A 83 17.94 -22.37 6.95
N ARG A 84 16.98 -21.80 7.67
CA ARG A 84 16.65 -20.35 7.67
C ARG A 84 17.78 -19.45 8.17
N ARG A 85 18.81 -20.03 8.77
CA ARG A 85 20.02 -19.34 9.25
C ARG A 85 21.24 -20.24 9.02
N PRO A 86 22.35 -19.73 8.48
CA PRO A 86 23.62 -20.46 8.46
C PRO A 86 24.12 -20.71 9.89
N PRO A 87 24.93 -21.75 10.13
CA PRO A 87 25.63 -21.92 11.40
C PRO A 87 26.45 -20.66 11.75
N ASP A 88 26.43 -20.25 13.02
CA ASP A 88 27.19 -19.08 13.47
C ASP A 88 28.69 -19.26 13.15
N GLY A 89 29.29 -18.27 12.49
CA GLY A 89 30.70 -18.29 12.08
C GLY A 89 31.02 -18.91 10.71
N ALA A 90 30.05 -19.51 10.00
CA ALA A 90 30.32 -20.08 8.67
C ALA A 90 30.67 -18.97 7.63
N PRO A 91 31.82 -19.08 6.90
CA PRO A 91 32.24 -18.11 5.90
C PRO A 91 31.21 -17.97 4.77
N ARG A 92 30.81 -16.73 4.47
CA ARG A 92 29.78 -16.46 3.45
C ARG A 92 29.84 -15.03 2.94
N LEU A 93 29.29 -14.81 1.75
CA LEU A 93 29.15 -13.48 1.18
C LEU A 93 27.76 -12.90 1.50
N LEU A 94 27.71 -11.74 2.16
CA LEU A 94 26.45 -11.06 2.45
C LEU A 94 26.05 -10.12 1.30
N LEU A 95 24.81 -10.22 0.84
CA LEU A 95 24.27 -9.44 -0.27
C LEU A 95 23.15 -8.50 0.21
N LEU A 96 23.41 -7.20 0.25
CA LEU A 96 22.49 -6.21 0.80
C LEU A 96 21.73 -5.49 -0.32
N GLY A 97 20.40 -5.53 -0.30
CA GLY A 97 19.58 -4.79 -1.26
C GLY A 97 19.57 -3.30 -0.99
N CYS A 98 19.74 -2.48 -2.03
CA CYS A 98 19.61 -1.03 -1.92
C CYS A 98 18.19 -0.58 -1.51
N VAL A 99 18.06 0.67 -1.08
CA VAL A 99 16.78 1.29 -0.66
C VAL A 99 16.50 2.57 -1.47
N LYS A 100 15.25 3.06 -1.39
CA LYS A 100 14.80 4.24 -2.14
C LYS A 100 15.59 5.50 -1.74
N GLY A 101 15.68 5.77 -0.44
CA GLY A 101 16.38 6.94 0.08
C GLY A 101 17.86 6.91 -0.25
N LYS A 102 18.37 7.97 -0.88
CA LYS A 102 19.79 8.18 -1.19
C LYS A 102 20.19 9.60 -0.84
N ARG A 103 21.48 9.82 -0.55
CA ARG A 103 22.06 11.16 -0.46
C ARG A 103 21.98 11.84 -1.82
N SER A 104 22.06 13.17 -1.82
CA SER A 104 22.00 14.00 -3.03
C SER A 104 23.36 14.22 -3.71
N ALA A 105 24.43 13.62 -3.19
CA ALA A 105 25.78 13.75 -3.73
C ALA A 105 26.44 12.37 -3.87
N ALA A 106 27.41 12.28 -4.80
CA ALA A 106 28.24 11.10 -4.96
C ALA A 106 28.85 10.68 -3.62
N SER A 107 28.80 9.40 -3.31
CA SER A 107 29.30 8.85 -2.05
C SER A 107 29.67 7.38 -2.24
N PRO A 108 30.56 6.82 -1.39
CA PRO A 108 30.71 5.38 -1.30
C PRO A 108 29.35 4.70 -1.18
N ALA A 109 29.13 3.58 -1.88
CA ALA A 109 27.83 2.94 -1.98
C ALA A 109 27.23 2.58 -0.60
N LYS A 110 28.08 2.26 0.38
CA LYS A 110 27.66 2.03 1.78
C LYS A 110 27.07 3.25 2.48
N ASP A 111 27.50 4.44 2.07
CA ASP A 111 27.11 5.74 2.62
C ASP A 111 26.04 6.44 1.76
N LEU A 112 25.84 5.99 0.51
CA LEU A 112 24.89 6.59 -0.42
C LEU A 112 23.44 6.41 0.04
N TYR A 113 23.05 5.23 0.54
CA TYR A 113 21.66 4.95 0.87
C TYR A 113 21.29 5.43 2.29
N VAL A 114 20.09 6.02 2.44
CA VAL A 114 19.63 6.65 3.69
C VAL A 114 18.24 6.14 4.05
N SER A 115 18.18 5.15 4.95
CA SER A 115 16.96 4.66 5.60
C SER A 115 17.31 3.81 6.82
N ALA A 116 16.41 3.72 7.80
CA ALA A 116 16.59 2.87 8.97
C ALA A 116 16.81 1.37 8.62
N LEU A 117 16.15 0.86 7.57
CA LEU A 117 16.36 -0.51 7.11
C LEU A 117 17.76 -0.72 6.52
N TRP A 118 18.29 0.30 5.83
CA TRP A 118 19.64 0.26 5.26
C TRP A 118 20.71 0.28 6.36
N GLU A 119 20.55 1.13 7.36
CA GLU A 119 21.47 1.20 8.50
C GLU A 119 21.56 -0.13 9.25
N LYS A 120 20.41 -0.77 9.53
CA LYS A 120 20.36 -2.11 10.14
C LYS A 120 21.04 -3.18 9.28
N ARG A 121 20.80 -3.16 7.97
CA ARG A 121 21.46 -4.06 6.99
C ARG A 121 22.97 -3.91 7.04
N ARG A 122 23.44 -2.67 6.93
CA ARG A 122 24.86 -2.33 6.92
C ARG A 122 25.52 -2.72 8.25
N GLN A 123 24.91 -2.37 9.36
CA GLN A 123 25.42 -2.69 10.69
C GLN A 123 25.57 -4.19 10.88
N TYR A 124 24.58 -4.98 10.47
CA TYR A 124 24.66 -6.44 10.50
C TYR A 124 25.83 -6.96 9.66
N ALA A 125 26.03 -6.41 8.45
CA ALA A 125 27.12 -6.83 7.59
C ALA A 125 28.50 -6.45 8.17
N GLU A 126 28.66 -5.23 8.68
CA GLU A 126 29.90 -4.75 9.28
C GLU A 126 30.25 -5.49 10.58
N SER A 127 29.26 -5.81 11.43
CA SER A 127 29.50 -6.56 12.67
C SER A 127 29.75 -8.05 12.46
N SER A 128 29.32 -8.62 11.32
CA SER A 128 29.51 -10.04 11.01
C SER A 128 30.96 -10.42 10.71
N GLY A 129 31.82 -9.46 10.35
CA GLY A 129 33.18 -9.71 9.85
C GLY A 129 33.25 -10.46 8.51
N GLN A 130 32.10 -10.73 7.87
CA GLN A 130 32.00 -11.41 6.59
C GLN A 130 32.18 -10.42 5.42
N PRO A 131 32.70 -10.86 4.27
CA PRO A 131 32.67 -10.04 3.07
C PRO A 131 31.23 -9.73 2.65
N TRP A 132 30.98 -8.51 2.19
CA TRP A 132 29.65 -8.09 1.77
C TRP A 132 29.66 -7.18 0.53
N ARG A 133 28.55 -7.22 -0.22
CA ARG A 133 28.32 -6.44 -1.44
C ARG A 133 26.91 -5.87 -1.44
N ILE A 134 26.70 -4.86 -2.28
CA ILE A 134 25.43 -4.16 -2.42
C ILE A 134 24.78 -4.55 -3.74
N LEU A 135 23.51 -4.97 -3.68
CA LEU A 135 22.67 -5.16 -4.85
C LEU A 135 21.99 -3.84 -5.21
N SER A 136 22.58 -3.13 -6.17
CA SER A 136 22.05 -1.89 -6.75
C SER A 136 21.06 -2.20 -7.88
N ALA A 137 19.92 -1.52 -7.88
CA ALA A 137 18.94 -1.61 -8.99
C ALA A 137 19.53 -1.20 -10.35
N GLU A 138 20.52 -0.31 -10.34
CA GLU A 138 21.11 0.30 -11.53
C GLU A 138 22.48 -0.29 -11.87
N HIS A 139 23.33 -0.44 -10.87
CA HIS A 139 24.73 -0.80 -11.08
C HIS A 139 25.03 -2.28 -10.85
N GLY A 140 24.01 -3.09 -10.51
CA GLY A 140 24.18 -4.52 -10.26
C GLY A 140 24.89 -4.80 -8.93
N LEU A 141 25.94 -5.61 -8.94
CA LEU A 141 26.72 -5.93 -7.73
C LEU A 141 27.79 -4.87 -7.52
N VAL A 142 27.79 -4.23 -6.35
CA VAL A 142 28.64 -3.08 -6.05
C VAL A 142 29.45 -3.30 -4.77
N CYS A 143 30.71 -2.87 -4.77
CA CYS A 143 31.55 -2.84 -3.58
C CYS A 143 31.10 -1.72 -2.61
N PRO A 144 31.10 -1.96 -1.29
CA PRO A 144 30.70 -0.96 -0.29
C PRO A 144 31.41 0.40 -0.45
N ASP A 145 32.69 0.38 -0.80
CA ASP A 145 33.53 1.58 -0.94
C ASP A 145 33.50 2.21 -2.34
N GLN A 146 32.83 1.56 -3.31
CA GLN A 146 32.70 2.11 -4.66
C GLN A 146 31.85 3.39 -4.63
N VAL A 147 32.40 4.49 -5.13
CA VAL A 147 31.67 5.76 -5.22
C VAL A 147 30.62 5.65 -6.31
N LEU A 148 29.37 5.95 -5.94
CA LEU A 148 28.22 6.00 -6.85
C LEU A 148 27.58 7.37 -6.81
N GLU A 149 27.09 7.82 -7.96
CA GLU A 149 26.19 8.98 -8.05
C GLU A 149 24.78 8.61 -7.55
N PRO A 150 24.00 9.57 -7.03
CA PRO A 150 22.59 9.35 -6.72
C PRO A 150 21.82 8.98 -7.99
N TYR A 151 21.05 7.90 -7.92
CA TYR A 151 20.23 7.41 -9.02
C TYR A 151 18.81 7.11 -8.54
N ASP A 152 17.82 7.25 -9.43
CA ASP A 152 16.41 6.98 -9.13
C ASP A 152 15.90 5.77 -9.92
N ARG A 153 16.49 4.61 -9.61
CA ARG A 153 16.06 3.33 -10.15
C ARG A 153 15.59 2.42 -9.04
N HIS A 154 14.42 1.84 -9.24
CA HIS A 154 13.79 0.91 -8.32
C HIS A 154 13.56 -0.43 -9.01
N LEU A 155 14.29 -1.47 -8.61
CA LEU A 155 14.33 -2.74 -9.35
C LEU A 155 12.93 -3.37 -9.51
N ALA A 156 12.06 -3.28 -8.50
CA ALA A 156 10.72 -3.87 -8.57
C ALA A 156 9.79 -3.16 -9.57
N SER A 157 10.09 -1.91 -9.97
CA SER A 157 9.34 -1.19 -10.99
C SER A 157 9.97 -1.29 -12.39
N GLN A 158 11.07 -2.03 -12.56
CA GLN A 158 11.68 -2.23 -13.88
C GLN A 158 10.96 -3.33 -14.67
N SER A 159 11.05 -3.28 -16.00
CA SER A 159 10.47 -4.27 -16.89
C SER A 159 11.00 -5.69 -16.61
N PHE A 160 10.24 -6.72 -17.01
CA PHE A 160 10.68 -8.11 -16.88
C PHE A 160 12.03 -8.34 -17.57
N GLU A 161 12.21 -7.83 -18.79
CA GLU A 161 13.47 -7.96 -19.54
C GLU A 161 14.63 -7.29 -18.81
N TYR A 162 14.43 -6.09 -18.25
CA TYR A 162 15.46 -5.42 -17.46
C TYR A 162 15.82 -6.24 -16.21
N ARG A 163 14.82 -6.72 -15.46
CA ARG A 163 15.05 -7.56 -14.28
C ARG A 163 15.73 -8.87 -14.63
N GLN A 164 15.43 -9.46 -15.78
CA GLN A 164 16.08 -10.67 -16.27
C GLN A 164 17.54 -10.41 -16.67
N LYS A 165 17.82 -9.35 -17.44
CA LYS A 165 19.20 -8.97 -17.78
C LYS A 165 20.00 -8.63 -16.54
N TRP A 166 19.42 -7.85 -15.63
CA TRP A 166 20.00 -7.49 -14.34
C TRP A 166 20.28 -8.74 -13.49
N SER A 167 19.34 -9.69 -13.39
CA SER A 167 19.52 -10.89 -12.56
C SER A 167 20.61 -11.81 -13.11
N HIS A 168 20.71 -11.97 -14.43
CA HIS A 168 21.78 -12.74 -15.07
C HIS A 168 23.14 -12.06 -14.86
N GLN A 169 23.22 -10.74 -15.05
CA GLN A 169 24.44 -9.97 -14.82
C GLN A 169 24.89 -10.08 -13.35
N VAL A 170 23.98 -9.85 -12.41
CA VAL A 170 24.27 -9.90 -10.97
C VAL A 170 24.64 -11.32 -10.53
N ALA A 171 23.93 -12.35 -11.00
CA ALA A 171 24.29 -13.73 -10.67
C ALA A 171 25.71 -14.08 -11.15
N ARG A 172 26.08 -13.64 -12.36
CA ARG A 172 27.46 -13.81 -12.87
C ARG A 172 28.48 -13.04 -12.03
N SER A 173 28.19 -11.80 -11.65
CA SER A 173 29.07 -11.01 -10.78
C SER A 173 29.21 -11.63 -9.39
N VAL A 174 28.13 -12.16 -8.82
CA VAL A 174 28.17 -12.85 -7.52
C VAL A 174 28.98 -14.14 -7.61
N LEU A 175 28.83 -14.94 -8.66
CA LEU A 175 29.63 -16.15 -8.86
C LEU A 175 31.12 -15.84 -8.99
N ALA A 176 31.48 -14.81 -9.76
CA ALA A 176 32.87 -14.38 -9.89
C ALA A 176 33.45 -13.87 -8.55
N GLU A 177 32.66 -13.13 -7.77
CA GLU A 177 33.05 -12.65 -6.45
C GLU A 177 33.24 -13.81 -5.46
N LEU A 178 32.34 -14.80 -5.48
CA LEU A 178 32.44 -16.01 -4.66
C LEU A 178 33.69 -16.82 -4.99
N GLU A 179 33.99 -17.00 -6.28
CA GLU A 179 35.21 -17.67 -6.76
C GLU A 179 36.47 -16.93 -6.28
N GLN A 180 36.50 -15.60 -6.41
CA GLN A 180 37.62 -14.77 -5.95
C GLN A 180 37.83 -14.85 -4.42
N LEU A 181 36.74 -14.93 -3.66
CA LEU A 181 36.79 -15.02 -2.19
C LEU A 181 36.96 -16.46 -1.68
N GLY A 182 36.89 -17.47 -2.55
CA GLY A 182 36.93 -18.89 -2.16
C GLY A 182 35.72 -19.31 -1.32
N LEU A 183 34.54 -18.76 -1.59
CA LEU A 183 33.29 -19.01 -0.85
C LEU A 183 32.28 -19.76 -1.71
N ASP A 184 31.50 -20.65 -1.08
CA ASP A 184 30.42 -21.41 -1.72
C ASP A 184 29.01 -21.04 -1.19
N THR A 185 28.95 -20.02 -0.31
CA THR A 185 27.74 -19.68 0.45
C THR A 185 27.44 -18.18 0.38
N VAL A 186 26.17 -17.82 0.16
CA VAL A 186 25.65 -16.45 0.18
C VAL A 186 24.47 -16.29 1.14
N GLU A 187 24.33 -15.09 1.71
CA GLU A 187 23.17 -14.70 2.51
C GLU A 187 22.55 -13.40 1.98
N PHE A 188 21.26 -13.44 1.63
CA PHE A 188 20.55 -12.30 1.06
C PHE A 188 19.82 -11.46 2.11
N HIS A 189 20.22 -10.19 2.22
CA HIS A 189 19.50 -9.14 2.93
C HIS A 189 18.85 -8.17 1.95
N ALA A 190 18.00 -8.71 1.09
CA ALA A 190 17.29 -7.95 0.06
C ALA A 190 15.83 -8.41 -0.07
N SER A 191 14.98 -7.55 -0.63
CA SER A 191 13.58 -7.90 -0.92
C SER A 191 13.50 -8.97 -2.01
N ARG A 192 12.34 -9.65 -2.08
CA ARG A 192 12.04 -10.67 -3.09
C ARG A 192 12.47 -10.30 -4.52
N ALA A 193 12.23 -9.05 -4.95
CA ALA A 193 12.59 -8.54 -6.27
C ALA A 193 14.09 -8.62 -6.62
N TYR A 194 14.99 -8.56 -5.64
CA TYR A 194 16.45 -8.67 -5.86
C TYR A 194 16.95 -10.12 -5.71
N THR A 195 16.22 -10.93 -4.95
CA THR A 195 16.70 -12.24 -4.48
C THR A 195 16.22 -13.39 -5.35
N GLU A 196 14.96 -13.39 -5.81
CA GLU A 196 14.29 -14.62 -6.26
C GLU A 196 14.87 -15.28 -7.52
N GLU A 197 15.24 -14.49 -8.54
CA GLU A 197 15.85 -15.02 -9.76
C GLU A 197 17.36 -15.24 -9.62
N VAL A 198 18.04 -14.36 -8.86
CA VAL A 198 19.47 -14.49 -8.58
C VAL A 198 19.73 -15.77 -7.78
N ARG A 199 18.94 -16.05 -6.73
CA ARG A 199 19.11 -17.27 -5.91
C ARG A 199 18.98 -18.55 -6.73
N ARG A 200 18.05 -18.62 -7.69
CA ARG A 200 17.85 -19.81 -8.53
C ARG A 200 19.10 -20.09 -9.36
N THR A 201 19.68 -19.04 -9.95
CA THR A 201 20.90 -19.16 -10.75
C THR A 201 22.08 -19.62 -9.89
N LEU A 202 22.23 -19.05 -8.69
CA LEU A 202 23.29 -19.44 -7.75
C LEU A 202 23.12 -20.89 -7.26
N GLN A 203 21.90 -21.30 -6.92
CA GLN A 203 21.60 -22.68 -6.49
C GLN A 203 21.88 -23.71 -7.60
N HIS A 204 21.57 -23.39 -8.86
CA HIS A 204 21.93 -24.25 -10.00
C HIS A 204 23.44 -24.36 -10.20
N ALA A 205 24.21 -23.33 -9.81
CA ALA A 205 25.67 -23.35 -9.80
C ALA A 205 26.26 -24.05 -8.56
N GLY A 206 25.42 -24.63 -7.68
CA GLY A 206 25.86 -25.35 -6.48
C GLY A 206 26.15 -24.47 -5.27
N ILE A 207 25.84 -23.17 -5.33
CA ILE A 207 26.03 -22.23 -4.21
C ILE A 207 24.94 -22.42 -3.16
N VAL A 208 25.32 -22.45 -1.89
CA VAL A 208 24.39 -22.50 -0.75
C VAL A 208 23.81 -21.10 -0.55
N VAL A 209 22.48 -20.97 -0.61
CA VAL A 209 21.79 -19.68 -0.48
C VAL A 209 20.95 -19.63 0.78
N HIS A 210 21.22 -18.65 1.64
CA HIS A 210 20.38 -18.30 2.78
C HIS A 210 19.60 -17.01 2.50
N TRP A 211 18.30 -17.01 2.82
CA TRP A 211 17.44 -15.83 2.69
C TRP A 211 16.60 -15.64 3.96
N PRO A 212 17.10 -14.91 4.96
CA PRO A 212 16.41 -14.75 6.25
C PRO A 212 15.02 -14.09 6.17
N PHE A 213 14.72 -13.40 5.06
CA PHE A 213 13.43 -12.77 4.83
C PHE A 213 12.41 -13.66 4.11
N GLU A 214 12.73 -14.92 3.83
CA GLU A 214 11.80 -15.83 3.15
C GLU A 214 10.52 -16.03 3.98
N GLY A 215 9.39 -15.56 3.41
CA GLY A 215 8.07 -15.61 4.02
C GLY A 215 7.72 -14.41 4.92
N LEU A 216 8.60 -13.42 5.06
CA LEU A 216 8.32 -12.18 5.82
C LEU A 216 7.80 -11.06 4.91
N ARG A 217 6.92 -10.20 5.45
CA ARG A 217 6.46 -8.95 4.82
C ARG A 217 7.55 -7.88 4.93
N GLN A 218 7.55 -6.91 4.02
CA GLN A 218 8.59 -5.85 3.97
C GLN A 218 8.71 -5.04 5.27
N GLY A 219 7.60 -4.84 6.01
CA GLY A 219 7.62 -4.19 7.33
C GLY A 219 8.29 -5.01 8.42
N GLU A 220 8.27 -6.35 8.31
CA GLU A 220 8.81 -7.29 9.30
C GLU A 220 10.34 -7.47 9.14
N HIS A 221 10.90 -7.09 8.00
CA HIS A 221 12.35 -7.15 7.75
C HIS A 221 13.15 -6.32 8.76
N GLN A 222 12.58 -5.21 9.25
CA GLN A 222 13.25 -4.35 10.24
C GLN A 222 13.26 -4.95 11.64
N SER A 223 12.24 -5.74 11.98
CA SER A 223 12.09 -6.42 13.27
C SER A 223 13.04 -7.63 13.37
N TRP A 224 13.28 -8.32 12.24
CA TRP A 224 14.23 -9.44 12.18
C TRP A 224 15.63 -9.08 12.72
N TYR A 225 16.14 -7.88 12.39
CA TYR A 225 17.45 -7.43 12.89
C TYR A 225 17.49 -7.20 14.41
N LEU A 226 16.37 -6.83 15.02
CA LEU A 226 16.25 -6.63 16.47
C LEU A 226 16.25 -7.97 17.20
N GLU A 227 15.61 -8.98 16.62
CA GLU A 227 15.53 -10.34 17.18
C GLU A 227 16.81 -11.15 16.96
N ALA A 228 17.51 -10.92 15.84
CA ALA A 228 18.70 -11.70 15.48
C ALA A 228 19.98 -11.32 16.26
N HIS A 229 20.06 -10.10 16.84
CA HIS A 229 21.26 -9.58 17.53
C HIS A 229 20.95 -8.89 18.87
N PRO A 230 20.49 -9.62 19.90
CA PRO A 230 20.26 -9.04 21.22
C PRO A 230 21.55 -8.59 21.95
N GLY A 231 22.75 -8.90 21.42
CA GLY A 231 24.04 -8.71 22.13
C GLY A 231 25.18 -8.01 21.39
N SER A 232 24.95 -7.35 20.24
CA SER A 232 26.03 -6.65 19.51
C SER A 232 25.67 -5.19 19.20
N LEU A 233 25.60 -4.40 20.27
CA LEU A 233 25.76 -2.95 20.19
C LEU A 233 26.69 -2.55 21.34
N SER A 234 27.99 -2.57 21.06
CA SER A 234 28.99 -1.89 21.88
C SER A 234 28.65 -0.40 21.94
N GLU A 235 28.57 0.11 23.15
CA GLU A 235 28.35 1.51 23.52
C GLU A 235 29.23 2.46 22.70
N PRO A 236 28.70 3.61 22.22
CA PRO A 236 29.54 4.75 21.93
C PRO A 236 30.06 5.29 23.27
N THR A 237 31.36 5.17 23.48
CA THR A 237 32.05 5.78 24.62
C THR A 237 31.83 7.29 24.61
N SER A 238 31.13 7.74 25.64
CA SER A 238 31.11 9.07 26.26
C SER A 238 30.99 10.31 25.35
N MET A 239 29.75 10.79 25.22
CA MET A 239 29.48 12.19 25.57
C MET A 239 28.28 12.21 26.53
N VAL A 240 28.63 12.34 27.81
CA VAL A 240 27.82 12.79 28.96
C VAL A 240 26.45 12.11 29.11
N GLU A 241 26.39 11.20 30.08
CA GLU A 241 25.14 10.71 30.66
C GLU A 241 24.19 11.86 31.03
N GLU A 242 22.96 11.81 30.53
CA GLU A 242 21.81 12.02 31.40
C GLU A 242 20.93 10.77 31.36
N PRO A 243 20.53 10.23 32.52
CA PRO A 243 19.84 8.96 32.61
C PRO A 243 18.50 9.04 31.87
N SER A 244 18.27 8.12 30.93
CA SER A 244 16.96 7.96 30.29
C SER A 244 15.96 7.47 31.34
N LYS A 245 15.32 8.41 32.03
CA LYS A 245 14.09 8.15 32.77
C LYS A 245 13.07 7.64 31.76
N THR A 246 12.60 6.42 31.94
CA THR A 246 11.31 5.97 31.39
C THR A 246 10.30 7.06 31.73
N PHE A 247 9.71 7.70 30.72
CA PHE A 247 8.77 8.78 30.97
C PHE A 247 7.55 8.20 31.71
N ALA A 248 7.40 8.56 32.98
CA ALA A 248 6.26 8.18 33.78
C ALA A 248 5.03 8.95 33.28
N TRP A 249 3.96 8.26 32.90
CA TRP A 249 2.75 8.94 32.48
C TRP A 249 2.15 9.79 33.63
N PRO A 250 1.58 10.97 33.34
CA PRO A 250 0.90 11.76 34.35
C PRO A 250 -0.35 11.03 34.85
N SER A 251 -0.58 11.07 36.15
CA SER A 251 -1.81 10.57 36.77
C SER A 251 -2.81 11.70 36.86
N ILE A 252 -3.99 11.54 36.27
CA ILE A 252 -5.10 12.51 36.43
C ILE A 252 -5.61 12.41 37.87
N VAL A 253 -5.53 13.52 38.61
CA VAL A 253 -6.01 13.64 40.01
C VAL A 253 -7.49 14.03 40.01
N SER A 254 -7.86 14.96 39.14
CA SER A 254 -9.23 15.38 38.92
C SER A 254 -9.40 15.80 37.46
N MET A 255 -10.59 15.58 36.91
CA MET A 255 -10.94 16.03 35.56
C MET A 255 -12.44 16.27 35.48
N SER A 256 -12.82 17.44 35.00
CA SER A 256 -14.19 17.79 34.64
C SER A 256 -14.24 18.19 33.17
N ARG A 257 -15.33 17.85 32.50
CA ARG A 257 -15.63 18.40 31.18
C ARG A 257 -16.22 19.80 31.37
N ILE A 258 -15.81 20.72 30.51
CA ILE A 258 -16.28 22.11 30.51
C ILE A 258 -16.92 22.45 29.18
N GLY A 259 -17.84 23.41 29.21
CA GLY A 259 -18.43 24.00 28.00
C GLY A 259 -17.44 24.90 27.26
N GLY A 260 -17.96 25.67 26.31
CA GLY A 260 -17.14 26.58 25.52
C GLY A 260 -16.50 27.67 26.38
N PHE A 261 -15.29 28.07 25.99
CA PHE A 261 -14.53 29.10 26.68
C PHE A 261 -13.61 29.85 25.71
N ASP A 262 -13.30 31.10 26.06
CA ASP A 262 -12.40 31.93 25.27
C ASP A 262 -10.99 31.93 25.86
N TYR A 263 -9.99 31.98 24.99
CA TYR A 263 -8.61 32.28 25.33
C TYR A 263 -8.11 33.48 24.56
N ARG A 264 -7.50 34.44 25.26
CA ARG A 264 -6.94 35.64 24.62
C ARG A 264 -5.46 35.44 24.33
N TRP A 265 -5.15 35.27 23.05
CA TRP A 265 -3.81 35.39 22.50
C TRP A 265 -3.37 36.85 22.43
N PRO A 266 -2.07 37.14 22.26
CA PRO A 266 -1.59 38.52 22.12
C PRO A 266 -2.32 39.32 21.04
N ASP A 267 -2.66 38.67 19.91
CA ASP A 267 -3.19 39.32 18.72
C ASP A 267 -4.64 38.90 18.37
N ALA A 268 -5.25 37.98 19.13
CA ALA A 268 -6.58 37.44 18.83
C ALA A 268 -7.27 36.85 20.06
N ILE A 269 -8.59 36.71 20.02
CA ILE A 269 -9.34 35.88 20.95
C ILE A 269 -9.73 34.62 20.18
N GLU A 270 -9.43 33.46 20.75
CA GLU A 270 -9.85 32.16 20.22
C GLU A 270 -10.98 31.60 21.08
N HIS A 271 -12.03 31.15 20.41
CA HIS A 271 -13.17 30.49 21.03
C HIS A 271 -13.01 28.96 20.93
N PHE A 272 -13.07 28.27 22.07
CA PHE A 272 -13.18 26.83 22.14
C PHE A 272 -14.63 26.44 22.39
N GLU A 273 -15.11 25.44 21.66
CA GLU A 273 -16.50 24.96 21.71
C GLU A 273 -16.77 24.16 22.99
N TYR A 274 -15.77 23.40 23.45
CA TYR A 274 -15.80 22.65 24.72
C TYR A 274 -14.38 22.27 25.16
N GLY A 275 -14.25 21.62 26.32
CA GLY A 275 -12.96 21.07 26.74
C GLY A 275 -13.01 20.23 28.01
N TRP A 276 -11.84 20.03 28.60
CA TRP A 276 -11.66 19.44 29.92
C TRP A 276 -10.71 20.30 30.75
N GLU A 277 -10.90 20.33 32.06
CA GLU A 277 -9.94 20.92 33.00
C GLU A 277 -9.82 20.08 34.27
N GLY A 278 -8.75 20.29 35.02
CA GLY A 278 -8.54 19.58 36.27
C GLY A 278 -7.10 19.60 36.73
N GLU A 279 -6.76 18.65 37.60
CA GLU A 279 -5.42 18.49 38.16
C GLU A 279 -4.81 17.15 37.74
N LEU A 280 -3.49 17.16 37.56
CA LEU A 280 -2.70 15.97 37.31
C LEU A 280 -1.43 15.98 38.15
N GLU A 281 -0.87 14.80 38.41
CA GLU A 281 0.38 14.61 39.11
C GLU A 281 1.41 13.93 38.20
N HIS A 282 2.62 14.47 38.16
CA HIS A 282 3.73 13.90 37.41
C HIS A 282 5.06 14.22 38.09
N GLY A 283 5.89 13.21 38.32
CA GLY A 283 7.19 13.37 38.97
C GLY A 283 7.12 13.92 40.40
N GLY A 284 6.02 13.66 41.12
CA GLY A 284 5.77 14.16 42.48
C GLY A 284 5.32 15.61 42.56
N ALA A 285 5.03 16.27 41.43
CA ALA A 285 4.48 17.61 41.35
C ALA A 285 3.06 17.60 40.78
N ARG A 286 2.21 18.51 41.28
CA ARG A 286 0.87 18.73 40.75
C ARG A 286 0.82 19.88 39.76
N TYR A 287 -0.01 19.73 38.74
CA TYR A 287 -0.23 20.70 37.68
C TYR A 287 -1.73 20.85 37.46
N SER A 288 -2.20 22.08 37.22
CA SER A 288 -3.51 22.26 36.63
C SER A 288 -3.41 22.14 35.11
N PHE A 289 -4.40 21.54 34.49
CA PHE A 289 -4.48 21.46 33.04
C PHE A 289 -5.83 21.98 32.55
N LYS A 290 -5.84 22.41 31.29
CA LYS A 290 -7.05 22.65 30.51
C LYS A 290 -6.79 22.17 29.09
N HIS A 291 -7.75 21.50 28.47
CA HIS A 291 -7.66 21.02 27.09
C HIS A 291 -8.89 21.53 26.33
N GLY A 292 -8.70 22.52 25.48
CA GLY A 292 -9.77 23.11 24.67
C GLY A 292 -9.86 22.46 23.31
N VAL A 293 -11.09 22.29 22.83
CA VAL A 293 -11.42 21.79 21.49
C VAL A 293 -12.23 22.85 20.75
N GLY A 294 -11.78 23.19 19.55
CA GLY A 294 -12.44 24.15 18.66
C GLY A 294 -12.16 23.80 17.20
N SER A 295 -12.25 24.79 16.33
CA SER A 295 -12.06 24.61 14.88
C SER A 295 -11.17 25.71 14.30
N ARG A 296 -10.33 25.34 13.33
CA ARG A 296 -9.48 26.26 12.57
C ARG A 296 -9.38 25.85 11.10
N PHE A 297 -9.38 26.82 10.19
CA PHE A 297 -9.11 26.58 8.77
C PHE A 297 -7.61 26.44 8.52
N VAL A 298 -7.13 25.20 8.34
CA VAL A 298 -5.72 24.89 8.12
C VAL A 298 -5.56 23.73 7.13
N TYR A 299 -4.46 23.75 6.38
CA TYR A 299 -4.19 22.76 5.32
C TYR A 299 -5.34 22.63 4.30
N GLY A 300 -6.01 23.74 4.00
CA GLY A 300 -7.06 23.83 3.00
C GLY A 300 -8.44 23.29 3.44
N ALA A 301 -8.67 23.07 4.73
CA ALA A 301 -9.97 22.64 5.27
C ALA A 301 -10.23 23.21 6.68
N ASP A 302 -11.51 23.32 7.06
CA ASP A 302 -11.90 23.51 8.46
C ASP A 302 -11.64 22.21 9.23
N ARG A 303 -10.74 22.28 10.20
CA ARG A 303 -10.26 21.13 10.95
C ARG A 303 -10.49 21.33 12.44
N VAL A 304 -10.84 20.25 13.13
CA VAL A 304 -10.84 20.27 14.58
C VAL A 304 -9.42 20.57 15.06
N HIS A 305 -9.33 21.52 15.98
CA HIS A 305 -8.10 22.02 16.54
C HIS A 305 -8.20 21.96 18.06
N THR A 306 -7.10 21.62 18.71
CA THR A 306 -7.03 21.58 20.17
C THR A 306 -5.85 22.36 20.71
N VAL A 307 -6.01 22.87 21.94
CA VAL A 307 -4.93 23.48 22.70
C VAL A 307 -4.91 22.91 24.11
N THR A 308 -3.76 22.41 24.53
CA THR A 308 -3.54 21.93 25.90
C THR A 308 -2.73 22.96 26.68
N PHE A 309 -3.32 23.42 27.77
CA PHE A 309 -2.78 24.36 28.73
C PHE A 309 -2.28 23.61 29.97
N ILE A 310 -1.12 24.03 30.49
CA ILE A 310 -0.58 23.57 31.78
C ILE A 310 -0.34 24.80 32.64
N ASN A 311 -0.89 24.82 33.84
CA ASN A 311 -0.85 25.97 34.76
C ASN A 311 -1.31 27.28 34.08
N GLY A 312 -2.33 27.18 33.21
CA GLY A 312 -2.90 28.31 32.46
C GLY A 312 -2.13 28.75 31.21
N ALA A 313 -0.94 28.21 30.93
CA ALA A 313 -0.16 28.54 29.75
C ALA A 313 -0.41 27.52 28.62
N PRO A 314 -0.67 27.95 27.36
CA PRO A 314 -0.80 27.05 26.22
C PRO A 314 0.56 26.42 25.88
N VAL A 315 0.60 25.10 25.78
CA VAL A 315 1.87 24.37 25.64
C VAL A 315 1.96 23.61 24.31
N VAL A 316 0.89 22.91 23.93
CA VAL A 316 0.83 22.12 22.70
C VAL A 316 -0.51 22.32 22.00
N GLU A 317 -0.46 22.24 20.68
CA GLU A 317 -1.63 22.33 19.82
C GLU A 317 -1.78 21.05 18.99
N GLY A 318 -3.02 20.65 18.73
CA GLY A 318 -3.36 19.53 17.87
C GLY A 318 -4.16 19.98 16.65
N VAL A 319 -3.96 19.32 15.51
CA VAL A 319 -4.76 19.50 14.29
C VAL A 319 -5.30 18.16 13.81
N ALA A 320 -6.59 18.10 13.50
CA ALA A 320 -7.26 16.92 12.98
C ALA A 320 -6.50 16.31 11.79
N ALA A 321 -6.14 15.02 11.91
CA ALA A 321 -5.66 14.22 10.80
C ALA A 321 -6.76 14.08 9.73
N ASP A 322 -6.41 13.67 8.51
CA ASP A 322 -7.40 13.45 7.44
C ASP A 322 -8.44 12.39 7.79
N ASP A 323 -8.11 11.51 8.74
CA ASP A 323 -9.00 10.49 9.30
C ASP A 323 -9.66 10.91 10.62
N TYR A 324 -9.68 12.20 10.99
CA TYR A 324 -10.23 12.68 12.27
C TYR A 324 -11.69 12.26 12.48
N ASP A 325 -12.54 12.37 11.45
CA ASP A 325 -13.94 11.90 11.53
C ASP A 325 -14.05 10.38 11.82
N ARG A 326 -12.96 9.64 11.63
CA ARG A 326 -12.86 8.20 11.83
C ARG A 326 -12.24 7.82 13.17
N ARG A 327 -11.09 8.42 13.50
CA ARG A 327 -10.26 8.05 14.66
C ARG A 327 -10.32 9.06 15.79
N GLN A 328 -10.94 10.22 15.54
CA GLN A 328 -10.94 11.38 16.44
C GLN A 328 -9.51 11.78 16.86
N CYS A 329 -8.50 11.47 16.04
CA CYS A 329 -7.11 11.72 16.35
C CYS A 329 -6.60 13.01 15.71
N LEU A 330 -5.89 13.81 16.49
CA LEU A 330 -5.17 14.97 16.03
C LEU A 330 -3.67 14.70 16.03
N LEU A 331 -2.96 15.46 15.21
CA LEU A 331 -1.51 15.46 15.10
C LEU A 331 -0.94 16.66 15.83
N SER A 332 0.12 16.44 16.59
CA SER A 332 0.91 17.53 17.16
C SER A 332 2.39 17.32 16.89
N LEU A 333 3.00 18.25 16.14
CA LEU A 333 4.40 18.15 15.73
C LEU A 333 5.34 18.11 16.93
N ILE A 334 6.30 17.20 16.90
CA ILE A 334 7.32 17.03 17.92
C ILE A 334 8.43 18.06 17.70
N LYS A 335 8.83 18.76 18.78
CA LYS A 335 9.96 19.70 18.79
C LYS A 335 11.06 19.15 19.69
N GLY A 336 12.31 19.25 19.24
CA GLY A 336 13.48 18.93 20.03
C GLY A 336 13.81 20.03 21.04
N ALA A 337 14.89 19.85 21.80
CA ALA A 337 15.30 20.77 22.87
C ALA A 337 15.53 22.23 22.41
N THR A 338 15.89 22.43 21.14
CA THR A 338 16.09 23.76 20.55
C THR A 338 14.79 24.41 20.03
N GLY A 339 13.65 23.74 20.19
CA GLY A 339 12.38 24.14 19.60
C GLY A 339 12.25 23.81 18.11
N ALA A 340 13.29 23.26 17.48
CA ALA A 340 13.25 22.81 16.09
C ALA A 340 12.37 21.56 15.93
N MET A 341 11.67 21.45 14.81
CA MET A 341 10.83 20.30 14.49
C MET A 341 11.69 19.05 14.28
N VAL A 342 11.34 17.96 14.96
CA VAL A 342 11.98 16.65 14.81
C VAL A 342 11.54 16.05 13.48
N ARG A 343 12.50 15.64 12.65
CA ARG A 343 12.22 15.12 11.29
C ARG A 343 12.64 13.66 11.12
N SER A 344 13.46 13.15 12.04
CA SER A 344 13.96 11.79 12.01
C SER A 344 13.68 11.11 13.35
N HIS A 345 13.53 9.79 13.33
CA HIS A 345 13.38 9.00 14.55
C HIS A 345 14.68 8.93 15.37
N ALA A 346 15.83 9.29 14.78
CA ALA A 346 17.10 9.40 15.47
C ALA A 346 17.11 10.63 16.40
N ASP A 347 16.54 11.74 15.95
CA ASP A 347 16.43 12.98 16.71
C ASP A 347 15.21 13.00 17.66
N LEU A 348 14.45 11.91 17.71
CA LEU A 348 13.26 11.78 18.57
C LEU A 348 13.70 11.69 20.03
N PRO A 349 13.30 12.66 20.89
CA PRO A 349 13.63 12.61 22.31
C PRO A 349 13.09 11.30 22.91
N GLY A 350 13.91 10.61 23.71
CA GLY A 350 13.61 9.25 24.18
C GLY A 350 12.26 9.12 24.88
N ALA A 351 11.82 10.18 25.55
CA ALA A 351 10.57 10.24 26.27
C ALA A 351 9.31 10.19 25.36
N TYR A 352 9.43 10.49 24.06
CA TYR A 352 8.35 10.34 23.07
C TYR A 352 8.21 8.90 22.52
N ARG A 353 9.16 8.00 22.81
CA ARG A 353 9.15 6.63 22.26
C ARG A 353 7.99 5.77 22.79
N SER A 354 7.36 6.17 23.90
CA SER A 354 6.17 5.53 24.46
C SER A 354 4.86 6.05 23.87
N MET A 355 4.90 7.06 23.00
CA MET A 355 3.72 7.63 22.32
C MET A 355 3.62 7.13 20.87
N GLN A 356 2.43 7.19 20.29
CA GLN A 356 2.24 6.95 18.87
C GLN A 356 2.85 8.10 18.05
N VAL A 357 3.99 7.86 17.43
CA VAL A 357 4.68 8.81 16.56
C VAL A 357 4.48 8.44 15.10
N VAL A 358 4.12 9.42 14.29
CA VAL A 358 3.80 9.30 12.86
C VAL A 358 4.53 10.39 12.06
N ASP A 359 4.65 10.21 10.74
CA ASP A 359 5.02 11.32 9.86
C ASP A 359 3.79 12.21 9.65
N HIS A 360 3.89 13.50 9.95
CA HIS A 360 2.76 14.42 9.77
C HIS A 360 2.22 14.41 8.33
N ARG A 361 3.05 14.16 7.32
CA ARG A 361 2.60 14.11 5.91
C ARG A 361 1.89 12.82 5.54
N SER A 362 2.06 11.73 6.29
CA SER A 362 1.30 10.51 6.04
C SER A 362 -0.14 10.62 6.55
N GLU A 363 -0.38 11.52 7.50
CA GLU A 363 -1.66 11.64 8.20
C GLU A 363 -2.48 12.87 7.78
N ILE A 364 -1.87 13.85 7.11
CA ILE A 364 -2.53 14.98 6.45
C ILE A 364 -1.95 15.10 5.03
N ASP A 365 -2.66 14.58 4.03
CA ASP A 365 -2.35 14.66 2.60
C ASP A 365 -2.92 15.97 2.02
N ALA A 366 -2.22 17.07 2.32
CA ALA A 366 -2.58 18.40 1.87
C ALA A 366 -1.35 19.22 1.46
N PRO A 367 -1.52 20.24 0.59
CA PRO A 367 -0.48 21.22 0.32
C PRO A 367 0.04 21.85 1.61
N TYR A 368 1.36 22.01 1.72
CA TYR A 368 2.04 22.58 2.89
C TYR A 368 2.01 21.73 4.17
N SER A 369 1.54 20.48 4.11
CA SER A 369 1.73 19.53 5.21
C SER A 369 3.20 19.47 5.63
N ARG A 370 3.42 19.43 6.94
CA ARG A 370 4.73 19.71 7.54
C ARG A 370 5.63 18.49 7.46
N TYR A 371 6.86 18.69 7.01
CA TYR A 371 7.88 17.65 7.03
C TYR A 371 8.44 17.52 8.45
N GLY A 372 7.93 16.56 9.22
CA GLY A 372 8.30 16.34 10.62
C GLY A 372 7.47 15.25 11.28
N LEU A 373 8.02 14.68 12.35
CA LEU A 373 7.32 13.70 13.19
C LEU A 373 6.29 14.41 14.07
N ALA A 374 5.14 13.77 14.25
CA ALA A 374 4.06 14.21 15.12
C ALA A 374 3.63 13.08 16.05
N VAL A 375 3.11 13.43 17.22
CA VAL A 375 2.30 12.49 18.00
C VAL A 375 0.89 12.45 17.40
N LYS A 376 0.28 11.26 17.34
CA LYS A 376 -1.13 11.07 16.96
C LYS A 376 -1.92 10.70 18.20
N ILE A 377 -2.81 11.58 18.65
CA ILE A 377 -3.51 11.46 19.94
C ILE A 377 -5.00 11.71 19.73
N ARG A 378 -5.86 10.88 20.35
CA ARG A 378 -7.31 11.05 20.34
C ARG A 378 -7.72 12.36 21.03
N VAL A 379 -8.75 13.04 20.53
CA VAL A 379 -9.18 14.37 21.02
C VAL A 379 -9.50 14.40 22.51
N ASP A 380 -10.02 13.31 23.06
CA ASP A 380 -10.45 13.15 24.45
C ASP A 380 -9.48 12.33 25.31
N ASP A 381 -8.30 11.95 24.78
CA ASP A 381 -7.21 11.38 25.58
C ASP A 381 -6.40 12.49 26.26
N VAL A 382 -7.04 13.11 27.26
CA VAL A 382 -6.50 14.26 28.00
C VAL A 382 -5.19 13.91 28.71
N ALA A 383 -5.03 12.67 29.18
CA ALA A 383 -3.80 12.22 29.83
C ALA A 383 -2.62 12.19 28.84
N ALA A 384 -2.83 11.70 27.61
CA ALA A 384 -1.82 11.73 26.55
C ALA A 384 -1.51 13.16 26.09
N TRP A 385 -2.53 14.04 25.99
CA TRP A 385 -2.31 15.45 25.67
C TRP A 385 -1.50 16.18 26.74
N ALA A 386 -1.78 15.91 28.03
CA ALA A 386 -1.04 16.47 29.13
C ALA A 386 0.39 15.91 29.22
N ALA A 387 0.56 14.60 28.96
CA ALA A 387 1.87 13.98 28.83
C ALA A 387 2.70 14.67 27.74
N HIS A 388 2.13 14.89 26.55
CA HIS A 388 2.79 15.60 25.45
C HIS A 388 3.16 17.04 25.83
N ALA A 389 2.28 17.74 26.55
CA ALA A 389 2.54 19.08 27.06
C ALA A 389 3.70 19.11 28.07
N LEU A 390 3.74 18.18 29.01
CA LEU A 390 4.82 18.07 29.99
C LEU A 390 6.16 17.72 29.33
N LEU A 391 6.14 16.81 28.33
CA LEU A 391 7.29 16.49 27.49
C LEU A 391 7.80 17.70 26.72
N ARG A 392 6.89 18.49 26.13
CA ARG A 392 7.22 19.73 25.41
C ARG A 392 7.86 20.77 26.34
N ARG A 393 7.46 20.80 27.61
CA ARG A 393 7.96 21.72 28.63
C ARG A 393 9.35 21.35 29.18
N GLY A 394 9.76 20.09 29.04
CA GLY A 394 11.03 19.54 29.55
C GLY A 394 12.32 20.06 28.88
N GLY A 395 12.27 21.20 28.17
CA GLY A 395 13.38 21.82 27.44
C GLY A 395 13.53 23.33 27.66
N SER A 396 13.28 23.84 28.88
CA SER A 396 13.25 25.25 29.30
C SER A 396 11.90 25.98 29.15
N LEU A 397 11.45 26.57 30.27
CA LEU A 397 10.55 27.73 30.29
C LEU A 397 11.38 28.99 30.02
N PRO A 398 10.86 30.00 29.31
CA PRO A 398 11.09 31.39 29.68
C PRO A 398 10.27 31.67 30.94
N THR A 399 10.97 31.99 32.02
CA THR A 399 10.37 32.56 33.22
C THR A 399 9.77 33.92 32.86
N ARG A 400 8.46 33.99 32.62
CA ARG A 400 7.69 35.21 32.91
C ARG A 400 6.23 34.87 33.12
N ALA A 401 5.90 34.74 34.40
CA ALA A 401 4.57 34.99 34.90
C ALA A 401 4.10 36.37 34.42
N ALA A 402 2.97 36.41 33.73
CA ALA A 402 2.05 37.52 33.80
C ALA A 402 0.67 36.92 34.05
N ALA A 403 0.19 37.13 35.27
CA ALA A 403 -1.12 36.72 35.72
C ALA A 403 -2.20 37.22 34.75
N ILE A 404 -3.05 36.32 34.27
CA ILE A 404 -4.37 36.68 33.75
C ILE A 404 -5.37 35.89 34.59
N GLN A 405 -6.11 36.67 35.38
CA GLN A 405 -7.08 36.22 36.36
C GLN A 405 -8.27 35.55 35.65
N ALA A 406 -8.62 34.32 36.04
CA ALA A 406 -9.76 33.60 35.48
C ALA A 406 -11.08 34.29 35.86
N PRO A 407 -12.07 34.43 34.95
CA PRO A 407 -13.39 34.93 35.30
C PRO A 407 -14.18 33.89 36.10
N ALA A 408 -15.11 34.36 36.93
CA ALA A 408 -15.95 33.54 37.81
C ALA A 408 -16.87 32.56 37.04
N PRO A 409 -17.21 31.40 37.62
CA PRO A 409 -17.99 30.37 36.94
C PRO A 409 -19.46 30.80 36.72
N PRO A 410 -20.07 30.43 35.59
CA PRO A 410 -21.50 30.62 35.33
C PRO A 410 -22.37 29.64 36.16
N PRO A 411 -23.67 29.93 36.33
CA PRO A 411 -24.52 29.23 37.29
C PRO A 411 -24.72 27.75 36.94
N GLU A 412 -24.80 26.92 37.98
CA GLU A 412 -24.99 25.47 37.89
C GLU A 412 -26.24 25.10 37.09
N ILE A 413 -26.06 24.24 36.10
CA ILE A 413 -27.15 23.56 35.39
C ILE A 413 -27.49 22.30 36.19
N ASP A 414 -28.78 22.12 36.45
CA ASP A 414 -29.35 21.02 37.23
C ASP A 414 -28.91 19.65 36.66
N PRO A 415 -28.30 18.75 37.45
CA PRO A 415 -27.73 17.48 36.96
C PRO A 415 -28.73 16.50 36.33
N GLU A 416 -30.03 16.78 36.41
CA GLU A 416 -31.08 15.88 35.89
C GLU A 416 -31.40 16.06 34.39
N ASP A 417 -30.93 17.14 33.74
CA ASP A 417 -31.21 17.41 32.31
C ASP A 417 -30.08 17.03 31.33
N ALA A 418 -28.99 16.40 31.81
CA ALA A 418 -27.91 15.92 30.96
C ALA A 418 -28.16 14.48 30.49
N PHE A 419 -28.60 14.31 29.24
CA PHE A 419 -28.80 13.00 28.61
C PHE A 419 -27.52 12.12 28.67
N PRO A 420 -27.63 10.85 29.08
CA PRO A 420 -26.52 9.92 29.08
C PRO A 420 -26.30 9.37 27.67
N VAL A 421 -25.11 9.53 27.10
CA VAL A 421 -24.64 8.64 26.02
C VAL A 421 -23.28 8.09 26.44
N ALA A 422 -23.33 7.06 27.29
CA ALA A 422 -22.31 6.03 27.24
C ALA A 422 -22.40 5.39 25.85
N ILE A 423 -21.29 5.28 25.12
CA ILE A 423 -21.21 4.32 24.00
C ILE A 423 -21.28 2.95 24.68
N PRO A 424 -22.35 2.17 24.48
CA PRO A 424 -22.45 0.89 25.15
C PRO A 424 -21.32 -0.02 24.66
N ASP A 425 -20.80 -0.83 25.57
CA ASP A 425 -20.01 -2.02 25.26
C ASP A 425 -20.99 -3.00 24.57
N VAL A 426 -21.22 -2.81 23.27
CA VAL A 426 -22.11 -3.67 22.50
C VAL A 426 -21.29 -4.89 22.12
N ASP A 427 -21.68 -6.05 22.66
CA ASP A 427 -21.11 -7.33 22.23
C ASP A 427 -21.17 -7.42 20.69
N PRO A 428 -20.07 -7.82 20.02
CA PRO A 428 -20.06 -8.03 18.58
C PRO A 428 -21.27 -8.85 18.14
N LEU A 429 -21.94 -8.40 17.07
CA LEU A 429 -23.06 -9.16 16.53
C LEU A 429 -22.60 -10.56 16.14
N ASP A 430 -23.38 -11.57 16.53
CA ASP A 430 -23.12 -12.93 16.06
C ASP A 430 -23.20 -13.01 14.52
N MET A 431 -22.56 -14.03 13.96
CA MET A 431 -22.50 -14.19 12.50
C MET A 431 -23.88 -14.44 11.87
N ALA A 432 -24.88 -14.92 12.62
CA ALA A 432 -26.22 -15.12 12.09
C ALA A 432 -26.92 -13.77 11.84
N ARG A 433 -26.80 -12.82 12.76
CA ARG A 433 -27.30 -11.45 12.59
C ARG A 433 -26.57 -10.72 11.47
N LYS A 434 -25.24 -10.85 11.38
CA LYS A 434 -24.46 -10.27 10.29
C LYS A 434 -24.90 -10.80 8.91
N ARG A 435 -25.16 -12.11 8.80
CA ARG A 435 -25.72 -12.72 7.58
C ARG A 435 -27.10 -12.19 7.24
N THR A 436 -27.96 -11.95 8.23
CA THR A 436 -29.28 -11.32 8.02
C THR A 436 -29.15 -9.92 7.43
N ILE A 437 -28.22 -9.11 7.94
CA ILE A 437 -27.95 -7.76 7.43
C ILE A 437 -27.37 -7.82 6.00
N ALA A 438 -26.39 -8.71 5.76
CA ALA A 438 -25.83 -8.92 4.43
C ALA A 438 -26.91 -9.34 3.42
N GLY A 439 -27.80 -10.26 3.81
CA GLY A 439 -28.94 -10.65 2.98
C GLY A 439 -29.94 -9.51 2.75
N ALA A 440 -30.12 -8.60 3.70
CA ALA A 440 -30.95 -7.40 3.51
C ALA A 440 -30.31 -6.41 2.53
N LEU A 441 -28.98 -6.22 2.60
CA LEU A 441 -28.23 -5.44 1.59
C LEU A 441 -28.41 -6.01 0.19
N ILE A 442 -28.25 -7.33 0.03
CA ILE A 442 -28.41 -7.98 -1.29
C ILE A 442 -29.83 -7.80 -1.83
N ARG A 443 -30.87 -8.08 -1.01
CA ARG A 443 -32.26 -7.85 -1.41
C ARG A 443 -32.54 -6.40 -1.79
N PHE A 444 -31.95 -5.45 -1.07
CA PHE A 444 -32.04 -4.03 -1.44
C PHE A 444 -31.40 -3.77 -2.81
N GLY A 445 -30.22 -4.33 -3.07
CA GLY A 445 -29.53 -4.26 -4.36
C GLY A 445 -30.32 -4.78 -5.55
N GLU A 446 -31.23 -5.74 -5.32
CA GLU A 446 -32.13 -6.28 -6.34
C GLU A 446 -33.34 -5.37 -6.64
N THR A 447 -33.55 -4.30 -5.86
CA THR A 447 -34.66 -3.36 -6.06
C THR A 447 -34.32 -2.25 -7.06
N THR A 448 -35.35 -1.74 -7.73
CA THR A 448 -35.25 -0.55 -8.61
C THR A 448 -34.78 0.69 -7.86
N ALA A 449 -35.04 0.78 -6.55
CA ALA A 449 -34.65 1.90 -5.70
C ALA A 449 -33.14 1.93 -5.41
N ALA A 450 -32.45 0.79 -5.51
CA ALA A 450 -31.00 0.76 -5.44
C ALA A 450 -30.34 1.17 -6.76
N GLY A 451 -31.05 1.09 -7.89
CA GLY A 451 -30.47 1.29 -9.22
C GLY A 451 -29.41 0.25 -9.63
N VAL A 452 -29.20 -0.79 -8.81
CA VAL A 452 -28.15 -1.82 -8.95
C VAL A 452 -28.59 -3.00 -9.83
N GLN A 453 -29.89 -3.16 -10.11
CA GLN A 453 -30.39 -4.07 -11.14
C GLN A 453 -31.49 -3.42 -11.98
N THR A 454 -31.20 -3.17 -13.25
CA THR A 454 -32.20 -3.34 -14.32
C THR A 454 -31.53 -4.00 -15.51
N ARG A 455 -32.13 -5.10 -16.01
CA ARG A 455 -31.81 -5.70 -17.30
C ARG A 455 -32.21 -4.69 -18.39
N GLY A 456 -31.35 -3.71 -18.63
CA GLY A 456 -31.66 -2.54 -19.48
C GLY A 456 -30.57 -1.46 -19.57
N GLY A 457 -29.31 -1.81 -19.33
CA GLY A 457 -28.15 -0.89 -19.40
C GLY A 457 -27.97 -0.05 -18.13
N VAL A 458 -26.83 -0.19 -17.45
CA VAL A 458 -26.45 0.69 -16.34
C VAL A 458 -26.01 2.03 -16.93
N SER A 459 -26.59 3.13 -16.45
CA SER A 459 -26.04 4.45 -16.78
C SER A 459 -24.96 4.81 -15.77
N PHE A 460 -23.69 4.77 -16.21
CA PHE A 460 -22.53 5.10 -15.36
C PHE A 460 -22.30 6.60 -15.30
N SER A 461 -22.56 7.29 -16.41
CA SER A 461 -22.21 8.70 -16.61
C SER A 461 -23.40 9.62 -16.82
N GLY A 462 -24.60 9.08 -17.06
CA GLY A 462 -25.75 9.83 -17.54
C GLY A 462 -25.65 10.23 -19.03
N ILE A 463 -24.65 9.75 -19.76
CA ILE A 463 -24.42 10.00 -21.19
C ILE A 463 -24.38 8.66 -21.92
N GLU A 464 -25.40 8.39 -22.75
CA GLU A 464 -25.58 7.09 -23.42
C GLU A 464 -24.38 6.68 -24.28
N GLU A 465 -23.77 7.62 -25.02
CA GLU A 465 -22.58 7.36 -25.84
C GLU A 465 -21.35 7.05 -25.00
N ALA A 466 -21.21 7.68 -23.82
CA ALA A 466 -20.10 7.41 -22.93
C ALA A 466 -20.27 6.04 -22.26
N ASP A 467 -21.49 5.70 -21.83
CA ASP A 467 -21.81 4.42 -21.23
C ASP A 467 -21.58 3.28 -22.25
N ARG A 468 -22.05 3.43 -23.49
CA ARG A 468 -21.80 2.47 -24.59
C ARG A 468 -20.32 2.30 -24.90
N LEU A 469 -19.52 3.37 -24.85
CA LEU A 469 -18.07 3.27 -25.10
C LEU A 469 -17.38 2.33 -24.10
N LEU A 470 -17.87 2.24 -22.85
CA LEU A 470 -17.31 1.34 -21.84
C LEU A 470 -17.53 -0.15 -22.19
N TYR A 471 -18.60 -0.47 -22.92
CA TYR A 471 -18.88 -1.82 -23.43
C TYR A 471 -18.07 -2.13 -24.69
N GLU A 472 -17.91 -1.16 -25.58
CA GLU A 472 -17.29 -1.36 -26.90
C GLU A 472 -15.76 -1.30 -26.86
N GLU A 473 -15.18 -0.51 -25.95
CA GLU A 473 -13.73 -0.28 -25.89
C GLU A 473 -13.17 -0.60 -24.49
N PRO A 474 -12.56 -1.78 -24.29
CA PRO A 474 -11.94 -2.21 -23.03
C PRO A 474 -10.96 -1.20 -22.41
N PHE A 475 -10.22 -0.47 -23.25
CA PHE A 475 -9.31 0.56 -22.75
C PHE A 475 -10.05 1.79 -22.19
N ALA A 476 -11.24 2.11 -22.70
CA ALA A 476 -12.09 3.17 -22.16
C ALA A 476 -12.54 2.83 -20.72
N PHE A 477 -12.94 1.58 -20.48
CA PHE A 477 -13.27 1.09 -19.15
C PHE A 477 -12.09 1.26 -18.17
N LEU A 478 -10.89 0.85 -18.57
CA LEU A 478 -9.69 0.99 -17.75
C LEU A 478 -9.42 2.46 -17.39
N VAL A 479 -9.54 3.38 -18.35
CA VAL A 479 -9.37 4.83 -18.14
C VAL A 479 -10.45 5.39 -17.20
N ALA A 480 -11.69 4.90 -17.28
CA ALA A 480 -12.77 5.28 -16.35
C ALA A 480 -12.39 4.93 -14.90
N VAL A 481 -11.92 3.71 -14.66
CA VAL A 481 -11.49 3.24 -13.33
C VAL A 481 -10.31 4.07 -12.79
N ILE A 482 -9.36 4.45 -13.65
CA ILE A 482 -8.26 5.36 -13.27
C ILE A 482 -8.81 6.72 -12.83
N CYS A 483 -9.80 7.26 -13.55
CA CYS A 483 -10.41 8.55 -13.25
C CYS A 483 -11.33 8.56 -12.02
N ASP A 484 -11.78 7.41 -11.51
CA ASP A 484 -12.77 7.33 -10.42
C ASP A 484 -12.19 7.62 -9.03
N TYR A 485 -11.77 8.86 -8.79
CA TYR A 485 -11.36 9.30 -7.47
C TYR A 485 -11.46 10.82 -7.28
N GLN A 486 -12.08 11.20 -6.16
CA GLN A 486 -12.16 12.58 -5.70
C GLN A 486 -12.82 13.54 -6.73
N ILE A 487 -13.61 12.99 -7.65
CA ILE A 487 -14.59 13.67 -8.50
C ILE A 487 -15.91 12.88 -8.44
N PRO A 488 -17.06 13.45 -8.85
CA PRO A 488 -18.30 12.67 -8.96
C PRO A 488 -18.12 11.48 -9.89
N ALA A 489 -18.70 10.33 -9.54
CA ALA A 489 -18.56 9.08 -10.29
C ALA A 489 -19.02 9.26 -11.75
N GLU A 490 -20.14 9.93 -11.96
CA GLU A 490 -20.72 10.20 -13.28
C GLU A 490 -19.72 10.93 -14.18
N ARG A 491 -18.92 11.81 -13.59
CA ARG A 491 -17.87 12.56 -14.29
C ARG A 491 -16.63 11.71 -14.59
N ALA A 492 -16.28 10.77 -13.70
CA ALA A 492 -15.19 9.83 -13.91
C ALA A 492 -15.50 8.84 -15.04
N TRP A 493 -16.71 8.29 -15.04
CA TRP A 493 -17.18 7.35 -16.05
C TRP A 493 -17.42 8.01 -17.42
N ALA A 494 -17.72 9.31 -17.47
CA ALA A 494 -17.74 10.10 -18.72
C ALA A 494 -16.33 10.44 -19.28
N ALA A 495 -15.28 10.39 -18.44
CA ALA A 495 -13.95 10.87 -18.79
C ALA A 495 -13.33 10.23 -20.05
N PRO A 496 -13.36 8.90 -20.26
CA PRO A 496 -12.77 8.29 -21.46
C PRO A 496 -13.45 8.78 -22.74
N TYR A 497 -14.77 8.93 -22.75
CA TYR A 497 -15.50 9.44 -23.91
C TYR A 497 -15.08 10.87 -24.27
N LEU A 498 -15.02 11.76 -23.28
CA LEU A 498 -14.57 13.13 -23.50
C LEU A 498 -13.09 13.19 -23.91
N LEU A 499 -12.25 12.30 -23.39
CA LEU A 499 -10.86 12.18 -23.82
C LEU A 499 -10.76 11.74 -25.28
N LYS A 500 -11.54 10.73 -25.68
CA LYS A 500 -11.64 10.26 -27.06
C LYS A 500 -12.10 11.35 -28.00
N GLN A 501 -13.07 12.18 -27.61
CA GLN A 501 -13.50 13.33 -28.41
C GLN A 501 -12.39 14.38 -28.60
N ARG A 502 -11.58 14.61 -27.56
CA ARG A 502 -10.50 15.62 -27.61
C ARG A 502 -9.28 15.14 -28.41
N LEU A 503 -8.96 13.85 -28.35
CA LEU A 503 -7.83 13.26 -29.09
C LEU A 503 -8.21 12.73 -30.48
N GLY A 504 -9.49 12.39 -30.68
CA GLY A 504 -10.00 11.68 -31.85
C GLY A 504 -9.82 10.16 -31.79
N HIS A 505 -9.23 9.62 -30.72
CA HIS A 505 -9.01 8.17 -30.50
C HIS A 505 -8.82 7.85 -29.01
N LEU A 506 -8.85 6.56 -28.69
CA LEU A 506 -8.37 5.99 -27.42
C LEU A 506 -7.33 4.88 -27.65
N ASP A 507 -6.73 4.83 -28.85
CA ASP A 507 -5.69 3.85 -29.20
C ASP A 507 -4.49 3.91 -28.22
N PRO A 508 -4.15 2.82 -27.50
CA PRO A 508 -3.03 2.79 -26.56
C PRO A 508 -1.69 3.13 -27.20
N GLY A 509 -1.46 2.68 -28.44
CA GLY A 509 -0.23 2.95 -29.20
C GLY A 509 0.02 4.45 -29.36
N ARG A 510 -0.99 5.17 -29.84
CA ARG A 510 -0.94 6.62 -30.00
C ARG A 510 -0.86 7.36 -28.67
N ILE A 511 -1.61 6.93 -27.65
CA ILE A 511 -1.56 7.54 -26.30
C ILE A 511 -0.14 7.53 -25.73
N VAL A 512 0.63 6.46 -25.95
CA VAL A 512 2.03 6.38 -25.50
C VAL A 512 2.95 7.32 -26.28
N GLN A 513 2.68 7.55 -27.57
CA GLN A 513 3.48 8.44 -28.42
C GLN A 513 3.12 9.92 -28.28
N GLU A 514 1.92 10.22 -27.79
CA GLU A 514 1.33 11.56 -27.74
C GLU A 514 1.07 12.06 -26.28
N PRO A 515 2.00 11.89 -25.30
CA PRO A 515 1.72 12.14 -23.88
C PRO A 515 1.38 13.61 -23.58
N ASP A 516 2.01 14.55 -24.29
CA ASP A 516 1.70 15.99 -24.16
C ASP A 516 0.29 16.31 -24.66
N GLU A 517 -0.20 15.59 -25.67
CA GLU A 517 -1.55 15.79 -26.20
C GLU A 517 -2.58 15.26 -25.21
N VAL A 518 -2.32 14.10 -24.60
CA VAL A 518 -3.14 13.54 -23.51
C VAL A 518 -3.20 14.53 -22.34
N ALA A 519 -2.06 15.11 -21.93
CA ALA A 519 -2.01 16.11 -20.86
C ALA A 519 -2.82 17.36 -21.20
N ARG A 520 -2.67 17.89 -22.43
CA ARG A 520 -3.47 19.02 -22.92
C ARG A 520 -4.97 18.69 -22.95
N ALA A 521 -5.33 17.50 -23.45
CA ALA A 521 -6.72 17.06 -23.54
C ALA A 521 -7.37 16.93 -22.16
N VAL A 522 -6.68 16.38 -21.16
CA VAL A 522 -7.20 16.30 -19.79
C VAL A 522 -7.33 17.69 -19.13
N ALA A 523 -6.37 18.58 -19.39
CA ALA A 523 -6.33 19.93 -18.81
C ALA A 523 -7.26 20.95 -19.50
N MET A 524 -7.67 20.69 -20.75
CA MET A 524 -8.57 21.55 -21.53
C MET A 524 -9.86 21.84 -20.74
N ARG A 525 -10.26 23.11 -20.65
CA ARG A 525 -11.43 23.52 -19.86
C ARG A 525 -12.75 23.20 -20.60
N PRO A 526 -13.77 22.66 -19.90
CA PRO A 526 -13.75 22.19 -18.53
C PRO A 526 -12.86 20.95 -18.37
N ALA A 527 -11.95 20.97 -17.40
CA ALA A 527 -10.95 19.91 -17.22
C ALA A 527 -11.62 18.57 -16.93
N LEU A 528 -11.13 17.48 -17.55
CA LEU A 528 -11.69 16.13 -17.36
C LEU A 528 -11.55 15.69 -15.91
N HIS A 529 -10.41 15.98 -15.30
CA HIS A 529 -10.12 15.67 -13.91
C HIS A 529 -9.56 16.89 -13.17
N ARG A 530 -9.75 16.94 -11.84
CA ARG A 530 -9.15 17.98 -10.99
C ARG A 530 -7.62 17.85 -10.86
N TYR A 531 -7.10 16.65 -11.09
CA TYR A 531 -5.67 16.34 -11.10
C TYR A 531 -5.12 16.32 -12.52
N THR A 532 -5.08 17.49 -13.14
CA THR A 532 -4.75 17.66 -14.57
C THR A 532 -3.33 17.28 -14.94
N GLN A 533 -2.41 17.17 -13.98
CA GLN A 533 -1.02 16.76 -14.22
C GLN A 533 -0.83 15.24 -14.04
N ARG A 534 -1.50 14.65 -13.06
CA ARG A 534 -1.25 13.26 -12.62
C ARG A 534 -2.11 12.22 -13.34
N VAL A 535 -3.37 12.55 -13.68
CA VAL A 535 -4.24 11.62 -14.43
C VAL A 535 -3.70 11.32 -15.83
N PRO A 536 -3.19 12.29 -16.62
CA PRO A 536 -2.56 11.99 -17.90
C PRO A 536 -1.40 10.99 -17.80
N GLU A 537 -0.53 11.16 -16.80
CA GLU A 537 0.59 10.24 -16.54
C GLU A 537 0.11 8.81 -16.31
N PHE A 538 -0.96 8.63 -15.53
CA PHE A 538 -1.55 7.32 -15.29
C PHE A 538 -2.18 6.71 -16.54
N ILE A 539 -2.85 7.51 -17.38
CA ILE A 539 -3.45 7.04 -18.63
C ILE A 539 -2.36 6.59 -19.62
N VAL A 540 -1.29 7.38 -19.76
CA VAL A 540 -0.15 7.04 -20.63
C VAL A 540 0.55 5.78 -20.15
N GLU A 541 0.79 5.64 -18.85
CA GLU A 541 1.40 4.43 -18.28
C GLU A 541 0.48 3.21 -18.41
N ALA A 542 -0.83 3.38 -18.24
CA ALA A 542 -1.79 2.30 -18.46
C ALA A 542 -1.78 1.81 -19.92
N ALA A 543 -1.73 2.74 -20.87
CA ALA A 543 -1.58 2.40 -22.29
C ALA A 543 -0.28 1.63 -22.57
N ARG A 544 0.84 2.03 -21.94
CA ARG A 544 2.12 1.32 -22.04
C ARG A 544 2.02 -0.11 -21.50
N ILE A 545 1.40 -0.30 -20.33
CA ILE A 545 1.19 -1.64 -19.77
C ILE A 545 0.33 -2.50 -20.71
N VAL A 546 -0.73 -1.93 -21.30
CA VAL A 546 -1.57 -2.64 -22.29
C VAL A 546 -0.76 -3.07 -23.51
N LEU A 547 0.08 -2.20 -24.07
CA LEU A 547 0.96 -2.57 -25.18
C LEU A 547 1.96 -3.67 -24.81
N ASP A 548 2.65 -3.51 -23.68
CA ASP A 548 3.79 -4.36 -23.30
C ASP A 548 3.35 -5.72 -22.75
N THR A 549 2.26 -5.76 -21.98
CA THR A 549 1.83 -6.95 -21.22
C THR A 549 0.62 -7.63 -21.86
N TYR A 550 -0.24 -6.85 -22.51
CA TYR A 550 -1.51 -7.32 -23.08
C TYR A 550 -1.55 -7.14 -24.61
N TYR A 551 -0.37 -7.03 -25.25
CA TYR A 551 -0.19 -6.98 -26.71
C TYR A 551 -1.01 -5.91 -27.44
N GLY A 552 -1.30 -4.80 -26.74
CA GLY A 552 -2.08 -3.67 -27.25
C GLY A 552 -3.58 -3.83 -27.15
N ASP A 553 -4.06 -4.93 -26.58
CA ASP A 553 -5.48 -5.21 -26.38
C ASP A 553 -5.82 -5.22 -24.89
N ALA A 554 -6.58 -4.22 -24.44
CA ALA A 554 -7.01 -4.14 -23.05
C ALA A 554 -8.02 -5.23 -22.66
N ASP A 555 -8.73 -5.85 -23.61
CA ASP A 555 -9.63 -6.97 -23.33
C ASP A 555 -8.88 -8.17 -22.75
N SER A 556 -7.63 -8.36 -23.20
CA SER A 556 -6.74 -9.43 -22.76
C SER A 556 -6.41 -9.37 -21.25
N ILE A 557 -6.80 -8.32 -20.53
CA ILE A 557 -6.72 -8.26 -19.06
C ILE A 557 -7.65 -9.30 -18.42
N TRP A 558 -8.80 -9.60 -19.03
CA TRP A 558 -9.83 -10.50 -18.51
C TRP A 558 -10.39 -11.50 -19.53
N ALA A 559 -9.96 -11.48 -20.79
CA ALA A 559 -10.45 -12.37 -21.85
C ALA A 559 -10.16 -13.87 -21.62
N ASP A 560 -9.19 -14.22 -20.77
CA ASP A 560 -8.87 -15.60 -20.40
C ASP A 560 -9.73 -16.13 -19.24
N GLU A 561 -10.83 -15.43 -18.92
CA GLU A 561 -11.77 -15.76 -17.84
C GLU A 561 -11.04 -15.96 -16.49
N PRO A 562 -10.35 -14.94 -15.96
CA PRO A 562 -9.57 -15.09 -14.74
C PRO A 562 -10.45 -15.32 -13.52
N THR A 563 -9.83 -15.78 -12.42
CA THR A 563 -10.50 -15.72 -11.12
C THR A 563 -10.63 -14.27 -10.64
N ALA A 564 -11.64 -13.97 -9.83
CA ALA A 564 -11.84 -12.64 -9.25
C ALA A 564 -10.58 -12.10 -8.54
N ARG A 565 -9.85 -12.98 -7.84
CA ARG A 565 -8.59 -12.62 -7.15
C ARG A 565 -7.47 -12.31 -8.15
N LEU A 566 -7.33 -13.10 -9.22
CA LEU A 566 -6.31 -12.86 -10.24
C LEU A 566 -6.58 -11.55 -10.98
N LEU A 567 -7.84 -11.29 -11.33
CA LEU A 567 -8.20 -10.05 -12.02
C LEU A 567 -7.95 -8.81 -11.14
N GLN A 568 -8.27 -8.85 -9.85
CA GLN A 568 -7.90 -7.79 -8.92
C GLN A 568 -6.37 -7.56 -8.88
N LEU A 569 -5.57 -8.63 -8.90
CA LEU A 569 -4.11 -8.52 -8.94
C LEU A 569 -3.61 -7.91 -10.26
N ARG A 570 -4.22 -8.24 -11.40
CA ARG A 570 -3.91 -7.63 -12.71
C ARG A 570 -4.25 -6.14 -12.73
N LEU A 571 -5.46 -5.78 -12.30
CA LEU A 571 -5.93 -4.39 -12.27
C LEU A 571 -5.07 -3.51 -11.35
N ARG A 572 -4.57 -4.04 -10.24
CA ARG A 572 -3.66 -3.31 -9.32
C ARG A 572 -2.27 -3.04 -9.88
N GLN A 573 -1.91 -3.60 -11.04
CA GLN A 573 -0.64 -3.28 -11.71
C GLN A 573 -0.70 -1.92 -12.42
N PHE A 574 -1.91 -1.41 -12.70
CA PHE A 574 -2.10 -0.13 -13.35
C PHE A 574 -2.01 1.02 -12.33
N PRO A 575 -1.19 2.06 -12.58
CA PRO A 575 -1.10 3.22 -11.70
C PRO A 575 -2.45 3.89 -11.47
N GLY A 576 -2.69 4.31 -10.23
CA GLY A 576 -3.96 4.92 -9.85
C GLY A 576 -5.10 3.93 -9.56
N ILE A 577 -4.86 2.62 -9.69
CA ILE A 577 -5.81 1.56 -9.29
C ILE A 577 -5.30 0.88 -8.01
N SER A 578 -5.94 1.19 -6.88
CA SER A 578 -5.70 0.55 -5.58
C SER A 578 -6.73 -0.56 -5.30
N GLN A 579 -6.67 -1.21 -4.12
CA GLN A 579 -7.58 -2.31 -3.75
C GLN A 579 -9.06 -1.96 -4.01
N LYS A 580 -9.53 -0.79 -3.55
CA LYS A 580 -10.91 -0.34 -3.74
C LYS A 580 -11.33 -0.40 -5.20
N LYS A 581 -10.55 0.26 -6.07
CA LYS A 581 -10.88 0.38 -7.50
C LYS A 581 -10.81 -0.96 -8.22
N ALA A 582 -9.86 -1.81 -7.85
CA ALA A 582 -9.75 -3.14 -8.43
C ALA A 582 -10.93 -4.04 -8.02
N ALA A 583 -11.32 -4.01 -6.75
CA ALA A 583 -12.50 -4.73 -6.24
C ALA A 583 -13.78 -4.27 -6.94
N MET A 584 -14.01 -2.95 -7.00
CA MET A 584 -15.12 -2.34 -7.72
C MET A 584 -15.15 -2.74 -9.20
N ALA A 585 -14.00 -2.67 -9.89
CA ALA A 585 -13.91 -2.97 -11.31
C ALA A 585 -14.22 -4.44 -11.63
N VAL A 586 -13.83 -5.38 -10.77
CA VAL A 586 -14.19 -6.80 -10.91
C VAL A 586 -15.71 -7.00 -10.84
N GLU A 587 -16.38 -6.36 -9.88
CA GLU A 587 -17.84 -6.45 -9.76
C GLU A 587 -18.55 -5.83 -10.97
N ILE A 588 -18.08 -4.68 -11.47
CA ILE A 588 -18.68 -4.02 -12.65
C ILE A 588 -18.47 -4.85 -13.91
N LEU A 589 -17.27 -5.42 -14.12
CA LEU A 589 -16.97 -6.24 -15.28
C LEU A 589 -17.90 -7.45 -15.38
N GLU A 590 -18.12 -8.18 -14.28
CA GLU A 590 -19.04 -9.32 -14.29
C GLU A 590 -20.51 -8.89 -14.34
N ARG A 591 -20.92 -7.98 -13.46
CA ARG A 591 -22.34 -7.65 -13.26
C ARG A 591 -22.89 -6.84 -14.43
N ASP A 592 -22.15 -5.82 -14.85
CA ASP A 592 -22.67 -4.77 -15.74
C ASP A 592 -22.18 -4.94 -17.17
N LEU A 593 -20.95 -5.44 -17.37
CA LEU A 593 -20.34 -5.65 -18.69
C LEU A 593 -20.42 -7.11 -19.18
N GLY A 594 -20.87 -8.05 -18.34
CA GLY A 594 -21.06 -9.45 -18.72
C GLY A 594 -19.78 -10.23 -18.98
N VAL A 595 -18.64 -9.76 -18.48
CA VAL A 595 -17.36 -10.46 -18.56
C VAL A 595 -17.42 -11.71 -17.67
N THR A 596 -17.03 -12.85 -18.23
CA THR A 596 -17.00 -14.11 -17.47
C THR A 596 -15.80 -14.10 -16.52
N ILE A 597 -16.07 -14.18 -15.21
CA ILE A 597 -15.07 -14.21 -14.14
C ILE A 597 -15.35 -15.42 -13.25
N HIS A 598 -14.34 -16.27 -13.06
CA HIS A 598 -14.47 -17.47 -12.22
C HIS A 598 -14.22 -17.15 -10.73
N GLU A 599 -14.69 -18.02 -9.85
CA GLU A 599 -14.44 -17.94 -8.40
C GLU A 599 -14.76 -16.56 -7.79
N MET A 600 -15.98 -16.06 -8.04
CA MET A 600 -16.46 -14.79 -7.46
C MET A 600 -16.52 -14.79 -5.92
N THR A 601 -16.36 -15.94 -5.27
CA THR A 601 -16.08 -16.07 -3.83
C THR A 601 -14.81 -15.32 -3.39
N GLY A 602 -13.88 -15.08 -4.33
CA GLY A 602 -12.65 -14.31 -4.13
C GLY A 602 -12.78 -12.80 -4.41
N SER A 603 -13.98 -12.31 -4.74
CA SER A 603 -14.26 -10.87 -4.85
C SER A 603 -14.15 -10.20 -3.46
N ASP A 604 -13.70 -8.94 -3.45
CA ASP A 604 -13.62 -8.14 -2.23
C ASP A 604 -14.60 -6.97 -2.31
N ILE A 605 -15.03 -6.46 -1.16
CA ILE A 605 -15.73 -5.17 -1.08
C ILE A 605 -14.78 -4.02 -1.45
N ALA A 606 -15.32 -2.95 -2.03
CA ALA A 606 -14.55 -1.75 -2.36
C ALA A 606 -14.55 -0.77 -1.17
N TYR A 607 -13.72 -1.05 -0.16
CA TYR A 607 -13.67 -0.27 1.08
C TYR A 607 -13.55 1.25 0.82
N ASP A 608 -14.57 2.00 1.23
CA ASP A 608 -14.62 3.46 1.13
C ASP A 608 -15.39 4.11 2.30
N VAL A 609 -15.61 5.42 2.24
CA VAL A 609 -16.31 6.17 3.29
C VAL A 609 -17.77 5.73 3.52
N HIS A 610 -18.46 5.24 2.49
CA HIS A 610 -19.84 4.76 2.55
C HIS A 610 -19.88 3.35 3.10
N ILE A 611 -19.10 2.43 2.51
CA ILE A 611 -18.98 1.04 2.97
C ILE A 611 -18.58 1.00 4.44
N ARG A 612 -17.54 1.77 4.82
CA ARG A 612 -17.11 1.93 6.20
C ARG A 612 -18.27 2.28 7.13
N ARG A 613 -19.06 3.29 6.77
CA ARG A 613 -20.08 3.84 7.65
C ARG A 613 -21.28 2.90 7.78
N VAL A 614 -21.70 2.28 6.69
CA VAL A 614 -22.78 1.28 6.70
C VAL A 614 -22.33 0.05 7.50
N PHE A 615 -21.14 -0.48 7.24
CA PHE A 615 -20.65 -1.68 7.93
C PHE A 615 -20.51 -1.49 9.44
N LEU A 616 -19.93 -0.35 9.86
CA LEU A 616 -19.76 -0.05 11.29
C LEU A 616 -21.10 0.23 11.99
N ARG A 617 -21.99 1.03 11.38
CA ARG A 617 -23.27 1.39 12.02
C ARG A 617 -24.27 0.24 12.10
N THR A 618 -24.18 -0.70 11.17
CA THR A 618 -25.04 -1.89 11.15
C THR A 618 -24.50 -3.02 12.01
N GLY A 619 -23.23 -2.93 12.45
CA GLY A 619 -22.55 -4.02 13.15
C GLY A 619 -22.13 -5.18 12.23
N LEU A 620 -22.11 -4.99 10.90
CA LEU A 620 -21.48 -5.94 9.98
C LEU A 620 -19.97 -6.05 10.23
N ALA A 621 -19.34 -4.97 10.68
CA ALA A 621 -17.95 -4.94 11.10
C ALA A 621 -17.78 -4.12 12.38
N GLU A 622 -16.82 -4.53 13.20
CA GLU A 622 -16.46 -3.91 14.49
C GLU A 622 -15.32 -2.92 14.36
N LEU A 623 -14.34 -3.24 13.51
CA LEU A 623 -13.11 -2.47 13.36
C LEU A 623 -13.13 -1.68 12.06
N ASP A 624 -12.71 -0.42 12.16
CA ASP A 624 -12.44 0.44 11.03
C ASP A 624 -11.08 0.12 10.39
N ASP A 625 -10.98 -1.09 9.87
CA ASP A 625 -9.81 -1.66 9.23
C ASP A 625 -10.21 -2.40 7.95
N ILE A 626 -9.43 -2.23 6.88
CA ILE A 626 -9.74 -2.76 5.56
C ILE A 626 -9.73 -4.29 5.52
N ASP A 627 -8.73 -4.90 6.17
CA ASP A 627 -8.59 -6.37 6.19
C ASP A 627 -9.73 -6.97 7.03
N HIS A 628 -10.10 -6.30 8.13
CA HIS A 628 -11.26 -6.70 8.95
C HIS A 628 -12.57 -6.65 8.17
N MET A 629 -12.87 -5.55 7.47
CA MET A 629 -14.14 -5.42 6.74
C MET A 629 -14.25 -6.42 5.58
N ILE A 630 -13.15 -6.68 4.87
CA ILE A 630 -13.10 -7.72 3.84
C ILE A 630 -13.32 -9.10 4.46
N ALA A 631 -12.67 -9.38 5.60
CA ALA A 631 -12.86 -10.65 6.31
C ALA A 631 -14.31 -10.84 6.79
N MET A 632 -14.96 -9.77 7.27
CA MET A 632 -16.36 -9.81 7.70
C MET A 632 -17.32 -9.99 6.52
N ALA A 633 -17.10 -9.30 5.41
CA ALA A 633 -17.89 -9.50 4.18
C ALA A 633 -17.80 -10.96 3.70
N ARG A 634 -16.59 -11.55 3.69
CA ARG A 634 -16.37 -12.95 3.32
C ARG A 634 -17.09 -13.94 4.23
N GLN A 635 -17.25 -13.63 5.51
CA GLN A 635 -17.97 -14.51 6.44
C GLN A 635 -19.49 -14.31 6.39
N ALA A 636 -19.93 -13.07 6.14
CA ALA A 636 -21.34 -12.69 6.10
C ALA A 636 -22.01 -13.04 4.76
N TYR A 637 -21.25 -13.07 3.66
CA TYR A 637 -21.74 -13.41 2.31
C TYR A 637 -20.65 -14.12 1.49
N PRO A 638 -20.29 -15.38 1.84
CA PRO A 638 -19.13 -16.10 1.31
C PRO A 638 -19.18 -16.42 -0.19
N GLU A 639 -20.37 -16.48 -0.77
CA GLU A 639 -20.58 -16.79 -2.19
C GLU A 639 -20.05 -15.71 -3.13
N ARG A 640 -20.15 -14.43 -2.73
CA ARG A 640 -19.70 -13.28 -3.51
C ARG A 640 -19.55 -12.04 -2.63
N PRO A 641 -18.50 -11.95 -1.81
CA PRO A 641 -18.36 -10.90 -0.80
C PRO A 641 -18.44 -9.48 -1.38
N GLY A 642 -17.93 -9.28 -2.60
CA GLY A 642 -17.98 -8.01 -3.33
C GLY A 642 -19.38 -7.53 -3.68
N ALA A 643 -20.39 -8.42 -3.76
CA ALA A 643 -21.77 -8.04 -4.09
C ALA A 643 -22.42 -7.13 -3.03
N LEU A 644 -21.86 -7.07 -1.81
CA LEU A 644 -22.32 -6.17 -0.75
C LEU A 644 -21.96 -4.70 -1.03
N ASP A 645 -21.00 -4.44 -1.92
CA ASP A 645 -20.43 -3.12 -2.17
C ASP A 645 -21.46 -2.13 -2.73
N GLY A 646 -22.05 -2.45 -3.89
CA GLY A 646 -23.03 -1.57 -4.55
C GLY A 646 -24.19 -1.16 -3.65
N PRO A 647 -24.91 -2.10 -3.02
CA PRO A 647 -26.03 -1.78 -2.14
C PRO A 647 -25.62 -0.99 -0.89
N ALA A 648 -24.48 -1.31 -0.26
CA ALA A 648 -24.00 -0.57 0.90
C ALA A 648 -23.52 0.84 0.53
N TRP A 649 -22.92 1.02 -0.64
CA TRP A 649 -22.55 2.32 -1.16
C TRP A 649 -23.79 3.20 -1.39
N GLU A 650 -24.82 2.65 -2.02
CA GLU A 650 -26.09 3.34 -2.28
C GLU A 650 -26.79 3.75 -0.96
N ILE A 651 -26.89 2.84 0.00
CA ILE A 651 -27.39 3.15 1.34
C ILE A 651 -26.59 4.28 1.98
N GLY A 652 -25.27 4.17 1.90
CA GLY A 652 -24.35 5.14 2.49
C GLY A 652 -24.48 6.52 1.89
N ARG A 653 -24.64 6.66 0.56
CA ARG A 653 -24.75 7.99 -0.08
C ARG A 653 -26.14 8.62 0.10
N THR A 654 -27.19 7.80 0.17
CA THR A 654 -28.56 8.30 0.12
C THR A 654 -29.16 8.52 1.51
N TRP A 655 -29.11 7.52 2.41
CA TRP A 655 -29.76 7.56 3.74
C TRP A 655 -28.77 7.63 4.90
N CYS A 656 -27.81 6.71 4.92
CA CYS A 656 -26.84 6.61 6.01
C CYS A 656 -25.75 7.67 5.83
N ARG A 657 -26.08 8.94 5.99
CA ARG A 657 -25.17 10.09 5.82
C ARG A 657 -24.26 10.29 7.03
N PRO A 658 -23.10 10.97 6.89
CA PRO A 658 -22.21 11.24 8.03
C PRO A 658 -22.91 11.96 9.17
N ARG A 659 -23.71 12.99 8.85
CA ARG A 659 -24.58 13.73 9.76
C ARG A 659 -26.04 13.51 9.38
N ASN A 660 -26.92 13.47 10.37
CA ASN A 660 -28.37 13.34 10.21
C ASN A 660 -28.76 12.17 9.28
N PRO A 661 -28.39 10.92 9.61
CA PRO A 661 -28.81 9.78 8.82
C PRO A 661 -30.34 9.65 8.86
N ASP A 662 -30.96 9.36 7.73
CA ASP A 662 -32.40 9.12 7.63
C ASP A 662 -32.69 7.65 7.95
N CYS A 663 -32.54 7.27 9.22
CA CYS A 663 -32.70 5.89 9.66
C CYS A 663 -34.14 5.40 9.47
N SER A 664 -35.14 6.29 9.57
CA SER A 664 -36.56 5.95 9.41
C SER A 664 -36.94 5.54 7.99
N ALA A 665 -36.28 6.11 6.98
CA ALA A 665 -36.51 5.78 5.58
C ALA A 665 -35.44 4.83 5.00
N CYS A 666 -34.44 4.45 5.81
CA CYS A 666 -33.39 3.53 5.39
C CYS A 666 -33.99 2.13 5.12
N PRO A 667 -33.67 1.50 3.98
CA PRO A 667 -34.19 0.17 3.62
C PRO A 667 -33.55 -0.98 4.42
N LEU A 668 -32.61 -0.66 5.30
CA LEU A 668 -31.79 -1.56 6.11
C LEU A 668 -31.87 -1.12 7.57
#